data_AF-A0A1Z5TGX6-F1
#
_entry.id   AF-A0A1Z5TGX6-F1
#
_cell.length_a   1.000
_cell.length_b   1.000
_cell.length_c   1.000
_cell.angle_alpha   90.00
_cell.angle_beta   90.00
_cell.angle_gamma   90.00
#
_symmetry.space_group_name_H-M   'P 1'
#
loop_
_entity.id
_entity.type
_entity.pdbx_description
1 polymer ?
#
loop_
_entity_poly.entity_id
_entity_poly.type
_entity_poly.pdbx_seq_one_letter_code
_entity_poly.pdbx_strand_id
1 'polypeptide(L)'
;MAIRYMILLSRQGKVRLAKWFTTLSPKDKAKIIKDVSQLVLARRTRMCNFIEYKDTKIVYRRYASLFFIAATDPTDNELLTLEIVHRYVEQMDKYYGNVCELDIIFNFQKAYFILDELLLAGELQESSKKNVLRVIGAQDGLEEMEYLPLPDFDVATNALNFSTPDCHIIGGCDLYTTKAAGKDKKLYKDIENSLESQYESLVRLSASLSPPCQVLESDDGRTNEHGGKRKKRSLTMDPPEIDLSRASPFGPLSQITARRTFAYLIATLNASHPDYDFSHTLRPTDFRREPSLRRIMHNVDSTLQNLRPRPTTLYLAPPTLSNSMPVANSFGNEVWSPRMWSLIDKEMGLRQCDKYAYVPDEDPFDGDEGSIWTLNESKQSPVYTAGQELERGIHGIFGKRCGVHHGWHQDASSIVVGTLDAYVQTYGDLENTPTLLEDGFWLCTKGSKVQILGQNERGALYGAFEYLSMLAQGNMTEVAYASNPNAPVRWTNEWDNMDGSIERGFAGNSIFFADGGIVGNLTRAAEYARLLSSIRINAVVVNNVNANSTLLSPENLAGLARIADVFRPYGVQVGISLYFSSPSSAVSGRANLTTFDPLDDTVISWWGNVTEDIYQRIPDFAGYLVKANSEGQPGPLTYNRTLAQGANLFAERLKPHGGIVMFRAFVYDNTINETNWYNDRANAAVDFFKPLDGQFDDNVIVQIKYGPIDFQVREPASPLFVNIPNTNTAIELQITQEYLGQQCHLLYWAPLWKLILDTDLRADHQTSYVKDIVSGQRFDRPLGGYAGVSNVGMNDTWLGSHLSMSNLYAFGRLAWDPSQSEVQVLQDWIRLTFGLDTSVTDTITQMSMESWPAYENYSGNLGIQTLNDILYTHYGPNPQTLDGNGWGQWTRADGFSIGMDRTVSNGTGFAGQYPEEVAQMYEDIVTTPDNYLLWFHHVNYTHVLKSGATVIQDFYDQHYAGAQTAQTFVSAWKSLEGKIDDERYTDQLFRQVYQAGHSIIWRDAIANYYRNLSGIPDESGRVSHYPSRIEAENMTLDGYKTYAVSPFEVASNYTAIVTTSNTTAGTASAILDFDSGTYDIAVNYYDMYGGASQYSLMVNNETLGEWTANEKPYIASQAAPRILGHTPSIYVDGHSAIRITFSNVTFNKGDMLKITGTPDGNEPAPLDYISVLQPGEID
;
A
#
# COMPACT_ATOMS: atom_id res chain seq x y z
N MET A 1 19.76 -30.42 -20.63
CA MET A 1 18.70 -31.30 -21.18
C MET A 1 18.46 -30.80 -22.59
N ALA A 2 19.05 -31.44 -23.59
CA ALA A 2 19.15 -30.83 -24.92
C ALA A 2 18.10 -31.42 -25.88
N ILE A 3 17.14 -30.59 -26.29
CA ILE A 3 16.23 -30.91 -27.40
C ILE A 3 17.06 -30.99 -28.68
N ARG A 4 17.10 -32.15 -29.32
CA ARG A 4 17.88 -32.38 -30.55
C ARG A 4 17.22 -31.77 -31.78
N TYR A 5 15.90 -31.83 -31.84
CA TYR A 5 15.09 -31.21 -32.88
C TYR A 5 13.65 -31.02 -32.43
N MET A 6 12.98 -30.02 -33.02
CA MET A 6 11.56 -29.77 -32.85
C MET A 6 10.87 -29.70 -34.22
N ILE A 7 9.78 -30.45 -34.38
CA ILE A 7 9.02 -30.60 -35.63
C ILE A 7 7.56 -30.32 -35.35
N LEU A 8 6.95 -29.50 -36.22
CA LEU A 8 5.52 -29.23 -36.25
C LEU A 8 4.89 -29.89 -37.47
N LEU A 9 3.91 -30.75 -37.23
CA LEU A 9 3.18 -31.48 -38.28
C LEU A 9 1.70 -31.12 -38.29
N SER A 10 1.14 -31.00 -39.48
CA SER A 10 -0.32 -31.00 -39.67
C SER A 10 -0.91 -32.40 -39.51
N ARG A 11 -2.23 -32.47 -39.31
CA ARG A 11 -2.98 -33.74 -39.29
C ARG A 11 -2.82 -34.57 -40.58
N GLN A 12 -2.51 -33.94 -41.70
CA GLN A 12 -2.25 -34.62 -42.99
C GLN A 12 -0.77 -35.05 -43.15
N GLY A 13 0.07 -34.86 -42.13
CA GLY A 13 1.50 -35.23 -42.16
C GLY A 13 2.39 -34.28 -42.96
N LYS A 14 1.91 -33.08 -43.29
CA LYS A 14 2.76 -32.02 -43.85
C LYS A 14 3.52 -31.31 -42.72
N VAL A 15 4.84 -31.17 -42.89
CA VAL A 15 5.71 -30.41 -41.99
C VAL A 15 5.44 -28.92 -42.16
N ARG A 16 5.21 -28.21 -41.06
CA ARG A 16 5.01 -26.75 -41.02
C ARG A 16 6.24 -26.01 -40.51
N LEU A 17 6.93 -26.61 -39.55
CA LEU A 17 8.16 -26.08 -38.98
C LEU A 17 9.07 -27.26 -38.62
N ALA A 18 10.36 -27.11 -38.88
CA ALA A 18 11.38 -28.05 -38.43
C ALA A 18 12.64 -27.30 -38.03
N LYS A 19 13.01 -27.35 -36.74
CA LYS A 19 14.26 -26.81 -36.21
C LYS A 19 15.13 -27.97 -35.72
N TRP A 20 16.40 -27.95 -36.11
CA TRP A 20 17.39 -28.96 -35.73
C TRP A 20 18.48 -28.26 -34.93
N PHE A 21 18.69 -28.70 -33.69
CA PHE A 21 19.72 -28.18 -32.79
C PHE A 21 21.00 -29.02 -32.84
N THR A 22 20.91 -30.23 -33.41
CA THR A 22 22.06 -31.09 -33.69
C THR A 22 22.34 -31.19 -35.20
N THR A 23 23.63 -31.31 -35.53
CA THR A 23 24.10 -31.42 -36.92
C THR A 23 23.82 -32.82 -37.47
N LEU A 24 22.87 -32.90 -38.41
CA LEU A 24 22.48 -34.15 -39.09
C LEU A 24 22.56 -33.98 -40.61
N SER A 25 22.86 -35.07 -41.32
CA SER A 25 22.87 -35.05 -42.79
C SER A 25 21.45 -34.80 -43.34
N PRO A 26 21.29 -34.15 -44.50
CA PRO A 26 19.97 -33.94 -45.11
C PRO A 26 19.20 -35.25 -45.35
N LYS A 27 19.93 -36.34 -45.65
CA LYS A 27 19.37 -37.69 -45.83
C LYS A 27 18.78 -38.22 -44.52
N ASP A 28 19.46 -38.00 -43.40
CA ASP A 28 18.98 -38.42 -42.08
C ASP A 28 17.81 -37.56 -41.60
N LYS A 29 17.85 -36.24 -41.81
CA LYS A 29 16.72 -35.33 -41.51
C LYS A 29 15.45 -35.75 -42.25
N ALA A 30 15.55 -36.04 -43.55
CA ALA A 30 14.43 -36.50 -44.36
C ALA A 30 13.89 -37.87 -43.88
N LYS A 31 14.79 -38.79 -43.50
CA LYS A 31 14.40 -40.10 -42.95
C LYS A 31 13.69 -39.97 -41.59
N ILE A 32 14.22 -39.15 -40.69
CA ILE A 32 13.65 -38.91 -39.35
C ILE A 32 12.26 -38.26 -39.49
N ILE A 33 12.12 -37.23 -40.31
CA ILE A 33 10.81 -36.60 -40.56
C ILE A 33 9.80 -37.65 -41.02
N LYS A 34 10.17 -38.50 -41.99
CA LYS A 34 9.28 -39.54 -42.49
C LYS A 34 8.88 -40.55 -41.42
N ASP A 35 9.86 -41.11 -40.71
CA ASP A 35 9.64 -42.17 -39.72
C ASP A 35 8.84 -41.65 -38.51
N VAL A 36 9.25 -40.51 -37.93
CA VAL A 36 8.62 -39.90 -36.76
C VAL A 36 7.20 -39.41 -37.07
N SER A 37 6.97 -38.85 -38.26
CA SER A 37 5.61 -38.44 -38.69
C SER A 37 4.66 -39.63 -38.74
N GLN A 38 5.10 -40.77 -39.29
CA GLN A 38 4.28 -41.98 -39.35
C GLN A 38 4.00 -42.54 -37.96
N LEU A 39 4.99 -42.55 -37.07
CA LEU A 39 4.84 -43.03 -35.70
C LEU A 39 3.84 -42.18 -34.90
N VAL A 40 3.94 -40.85 -34.97
CA VAL A 40 3.07 -39.94 -34.21
C VAL A 40 1.63 -39.95 -34.75
N LEU A 41 1.43 -39.91 -36.08
CA LEU A 41 0.09 -39.88 -36.68
C LEU A 41 -0.69 -41.19 -36.53
N ALA A 42 0.00 -42.32 -36.33
CA ALA A 42 -0.65 -43.61 -36.07
C ALA A 42 -1.18 -43.77 -34.64
N ARG A 43 -0.84 -42.87 -33.70
CA ARG A 43 -1.23 -43.00 -32.28
C ARG A 43 -2.65 -42.50 -32.01
N ARG A 44 -3.35 -43.21 -31.11
CA ARG A 44 -4.70 -42.86 -30.63
C ARG A 44 -4.61 -41.90 -29.45
N THR A 45 -5.65 -41.10 -29.22
CA THR A 45 -5.71 -40.04 -28.19
C THR A 45 -5.55 -40.49 -26.74
N ARG A 46 -5.73 -41.79 -26.43
CA ARG A 46 -5.54 -42.36 -25.08
C ARG A 46 -4.15 -42.97 -24.86
N MET A 47 -3.26 -42.88 -25.84
CA MET A 47 -1.91 -43.44 -25.74
C MET A 47 -0.91 -42.41 -25.22
N CYS A 48 0.17 -42.89 -24.59
CA CYS A 48 1.23 -42.03 -24.07
C CYS A 48 1.85 -41.12 -25.14
N ASN A 49 2.24 -39.93 -24.70
CA ASN A 49 2.86 -38.86 -25.49
C ASN A 49 4.37 -39.06 -25.72
N PHE A 50 4.92 -40.18 -25.25
CA PHE A 50 6.34 -40.54 -25.38
C PHE A 50 6.50 -41.77 -26.28
N ILE A 51 7.46 -41.72 -27.21
CA ILE A 51 7.79 -42.80 -28.16
C ILE A 51 9.31 -43.00 -28.14
N GLU A 52 9.77 -44.23 -28.01
CA GLU A 52 11.17 -44.56 -28.25
C GLU A 52 11.43 -44.64 -29.77
N TYR A 53 12.41 -43.90 -30.25
CA TYR A 53 12.83 -43.94 -31.65
C TYR A 53 14.36 -43.96 -31.72
N LYS A 54 14.92 -45.13 -32.03
CA LYS A 54 16.37 -45.40 -31.99
C LYS A 54 16.95 -44.99 -30.63
N ASP A 55 18.06 -44.28 -30.61
CA ASP A 55 18.74 -43.80 -29.40
C ASP A 55 18.17 -42.46 -28.88
N THR A 56 16.90 -42.15 -29.19
CA THR A 56 16.24 -40.91 -28.75
C THR A 56 14.82 -41.17 -28.26
N LYS A 57 14.34 -40.33 -27.36
CA LYS A 57 12.94 -40.30 -26.93
C LYS A 57 12.23 -39.16 -27.64
N ILE A 58 11.08 -39.47 -28.24
CA ILE A 58 10.21 -38.52 -28.92
C ILE A 58 9.07 -38.15 -27.97
N VAL A 59 8.99 -36.87 -27.64
CA VAL A 59 7.93 -36.27 -26.84
C VAL A 59 7.03 -35.47 -27.78
N TYR A 60 5.73 -35.75 -27.80
CA TYR A 60 4.80 -35.03 -28.67
C TYR A 60 3.50 -34.64 -27.98
N ARG A 61 2.90 -33.53 -28.41
CA ARG A 61 1.55 -33.11 -27.99
C ARG A 61 0.77 -32.53 -29.16
N ARG A 62 -0.53 -32.80 -29.17
CA ARG A 62 -1.44 -32.26 -30.17
C ARG A 62 -2.17 -31.03 -29.62
N TYR A 63 -2.10 -29.92 -30.35
CA TYR A 63 -2.89 -28.71 -30.14
C TYR A 63 -3.73 -28.47 -31.40
N ALA A 64 -5.05 -28.48 -31.27
CA ALA A 64 -6.00 -28.39 -32.39
C ALA A 64 -5.68 -29.36 -33.57
N SER A 65 -5.31 -28.85 -34.75
CA SER A 65 -4.96 -29.62 -35.95
C SER A 65 -3.47 -29.95 -36.08
N LEU A 66 -2.63 -29.48 -35.16
CA LEU A 66 -1.18 -29.55 -35.23
C LEU A 66 -0.57 -30.47 -34.16
N PHE A 67 0.49 -31.18 -34.52
CA PHE A 67 1.30 -32.01 -33.64
C PHE A 67 2.68 -31.37 -33.46
N PHE A 68 3.01 -31.04 -32.22
CA PHE A 68 4.31 -30.54 -31.81
C PHE A 68 5.13 -31.70 -31.29
N ILE A 69 6.33 -31.90 -31.84
CA ILE A 69 7.16 -33.08 -31.62
C ILE A 69 8.57 -32.59 -31.29
N ALA A 70 9.10 -33.00 -30.14
CA ALA A 70 10.46 -32.75 -29.72
C ALA A 70 11.19 -34.09 -29.49
N ALA A 71 12.48 -34.14 -29.83
CA ALA A 71 13.32 -35.31 -29.55
C ALA A 71 14.38 -34.97 -28.50
N THR A 72 14.50 -35.82 -27.49
CA THR A 72 15.45 -35.68 -26.37
C THR A 72 16.25 -36.95 -26.17
N ASP A 73 17.28 -36.85 -25.33
CA ASP A 73 18.12 -37.99 -24.99
C ASP A 73 17.38 -38.99 -24.05
N PRO A 74 17.72 -40.28 -24.08
CA PRO A 74 17.01 -41.30 -23.28
C PRO A 74 17.05 -41.06 -21.76
N THR A 75 18.02 -40.30 -21.28
CA THR A 75 18.18 -39.95 -19.86
C THR A 75 17.45 -38.66 -19.45
N ASP A 76 16.95 -37.89 -20.42
CA ASP A 76 16.29 -36.61 -20.16
C ASP A 76 14.82 -36.79 -19.74
N ASN A 77 14.32 -35.88 -18.90
CA ASN A 77 12.96 -35.91 -18.38
C ASN A 77 11.95 -35.47 -19.46
N GLU A 78 11.05 -36.38 -19.81
CA GLU A 78 10.07 -36.20 -20.88
C GLU A 78 8.96 -35.21 -20.50
N LEU A 79 8.65 -35.06 -19.20
CA LEU A 79 7.66 -34.09 -18.72
C LEU A 79 8.16 -32.66 -18.87
N LEU A 80 9.45 -32.41 -18.61
CA LEU A 80 10.02 -31.08 -18.80
C LEU A 80 10.00 -30.68 -20.28
N THR A 81 10.28 -31.64 -21.17
CA THR A 81 10.18 -31.43 -22.63
C THR A 81 8.74 -31.12 -23.06
N LEU A 82 7.75 -31.78 -22.46
CA LEU A 82 6.35 -31.53 -22.73
C LEU A 82 5.92 -30.12 -22.30
N GLU A 83 6.46 -29.63 -21.19
CA GLU A 83 6.22 -28.27 -20.69
C GLU A 83 6.88 -27.21 -21.58
N ILE A 84 8.09 -27.46 -22.09
CA ILE A 84 8.73 -26.59 -23.09
C ILE A 84 7.86 -26.48 -24.35
N VAL A 85 7.34 -27.61 -24.84
CA VAL A 85 6.40 -27.63 -25.97
C VAL A 85 5.13 -26.83 -25.66
N HIS A 86 4.61 -26.90 -24.44
CA HIS A 86 3.45 -26.11 -24.03
C HIS A 86 3.76 -24.61 -24.00
N ARG A 87 4.90 -24.22 -23.42
CA ARG A 87 5.32 -22.82 -23.33
C ARG A 87 5.50 -22.18 -24.70
N TYR A 88 6.06 -22.91 -25.66
CA TYR A 88 6.19 -22.44 -27.04
C TYR A 88 4.84 -22.14 -27.69
N VAL A 89 3.85 -23.01 -27.48
CA VAL A 89 2.49 -22.82 -28.03
C VAL A 89 1.80 -21.62 -27.40
N GLU A 90 1.91 -21.42 -26.09
CA GLU A 90 1.32 -20.27 -25.40
C GLU A 90 1.94 -18.94 -25.83
N GLN A 91 3.25 -18.90 -26.10
CA GLN A 91 3.91 -17.69 -26.59
C GLN A 91 3.42 -17.34 -28.00
N MET A 92 3.28 -18.31 -28.89
CA MET A 92 2.68 -18.09 -30.20
C MET A 92 1.22 -17.64 -30.11
N ASP A 93 0.42 -18.26 -29.24
CA ASP A 93 -1.01 -17.92 -29.09
C ASP A 93 -1.20 -16.48 -28.60
N LYS A 94 -0.37 -16.07 -27.65
CA LYS A 94 -0.37 -14.70 -27.14
C LYS A 94 0.16 -13.68 -28.16
N TYR A 95 1.12 -14.06 -28.99
CA TYR A 95 1.65 -13.19 -30.06
C TYR A 95 0.64 -12.98 -31.19
N TYR A 96 0.04 -14.05 -31.70
CA TYR A 96 -0.89 -13.97 -32.84
C TYR A 96 -2.33 -13.60 -32.45
N GLY A 97 -2.70 -13.66 -31.17
CA GLY A 97 -4.05 -13.34 -30.71
C GLY A 97 -5.08 -14.39 -31.16
N ASN A 98 -4.88 -15.64 -30.72
CA ASN A 98 -5.49 -16.90 -31.20
C ASN A 98 -4.76 -17.49 -32.41
N VAL A 99 -3.68 -18.22 -32.17
CA VAL A 99 -2.84 -18.77 -33.26
C VAL A 99 -3.54 -19.90 -34.01
N CYS A 100 -3.55 -19.82 -35.35
CA CYS A 100 -4.01 -20.90 -36.22
C CYS A 100 -2.90 -21.43 -37.13
N GLU A 101 -3.13 -22.58 -37.78
CA GLU A 101 -2.15 -23.20 -38.68
C GLU A 101 -1.76 -22.29 -39.86
N LEU A 102 -2.66 -21.41 -40.31
CA LEU A 102 -2.36 -20.46 -41.39
C LEU A 102 -1.40 -19.37 -40.92
N ASP A 103 -1.51 -18.89 -39.69
CA ASP A 103 -0.61 -17.85 -39.15
C ASP A 103 0.83 -18.33 -39.13
N ILE A 104 1.04 -19.59 -38.71
CA ILE A 104 2.37 -20.22 -38.69
C ILE A 104 2.89 -20.45 -40.13
N ILE A 105 2.02 -20.69 -41.11
CA ILE A 105 2.43 -20.87 -42.51
C ILE A 105 2.81 -19.54 -43.16
N PHE A 106 2.00 -18.51 -42.96
CA PHE A 106 2.22 -17.20 -43.58
C PHE A 106 3.32 -16.41 -42.88
N ASN A 107 3.51 -16.61 -41.57
CA ASN A 107 4.51 -15.94 -40.76
C ASN A 107 5.49 -16.93 -40.11
N PHE A 108 5.92 -17.95 -40.86
CA PHE A 108 6.81 -19.00 -40.32
C PHE A 108 8.11 -18.43 -39.73
N GLN A 109 8.59 -17.30 -40.25
CA GLN A 109 9.77 -16.61 -39.74
C GLN A 109 9.58 -16.13 -38.29
N LYS A 110 8.42 -15.54 -37.97
CA LYS A 110 8.10 -15.09 -36.60
C LYS A 110 7.95 -16.29 -35.66
N ALA A 111 7.41 -17.41 -36.13
CA ALA A 111 7.40 -18.66 -35.36
C ALA A 111 8.83 -19.17 -35.05
N TYR A 112 9.75 -19.11 -36.01
CA TYR A 112 11.16 -19.44 -35.76
C TYR A 112 11.82 -18.48 -34.78
N PHE A 113 11.52 -17.17 -34.84
CA PHE A 113 12.06 -16.21 -33.88
C PHE A 113 11.55 -16.44 -32.46
N ILE A 114 10.25 -16.69 -32.27
CA ILE A 114 9.70 -17.09 -30.98
C ILE A 114 10.43 -18.34 -30.45
N LEU A 115 10.68 -19.32 -31.32
CA LEU A 115 11.36 -20.55 -30.94
C LEU A 115 12.83 -20.31 -30.57
N ASP A 116 13.51 -19.43 -31.30
CA ASP A 116 14.93 -19.13 -31.08
C ASP A 116 15.15 -18.27 -29.82
N GLU A 117 14.21 -17.40 -29.46
CA GLU A 117 14.22 -16.69 -28.17
C GLU A 117 13.94 -17.63 -26.99
N LEU A 118 13.08 -18.63 -27.21
CA LEU A 118 12.76 -19.63 -26.19
C LEU A 118 13.91 -20.65 -26.01
N LEU A 119 14.53 -21.11 -27.11
CA LEU A 119 15.52 -22.19 -27.12
C LEU A 119 16.81 -21.79 -27.82
N LEU A 120 17.94 -21.94 -27.12
CA LEU A 120 19.28 -21.76 -27.68
C LEU A 120 20.04 -23.07 -27.66
N ALA A 121 20.53 -23.49 -28.83
CA ALA A 121 21.26 -24.75 -29.00
C ALA A 121 20.54 -26.00 -28.43
N GLY A 122 19.21 -25.96 -28.34
CA GLY A 122 18.38 -27.05 -27.83
C GLY A 122 18.12 -27.01 -26.32
N GLU A 123 18.68 -26.05 -25.60
CA GLU A 123 18.43 -25.81 -24.17
C GLU A 123 17.48 -24.60 -24.01
N LEU A 124 16.78 -24.53 -22.88
CA LEU A 124 15.87 -23.42 -22.57
C LEU A 124 16.68 -22.14 -22.26
N GLN A 125 16.49 -21.09 -23.08
CA GLN A 125 17.17 -19.81 -22.91
C GLN A 125 16.35 -18.86 -22.04
N GLU A 126 15.13 -18.52 -22.48
CA GLU A 126 14.25 -17.59 -21.80
C GLU A 126 12.91 -18.25 -21.49
N SER A 127 12.58 -18.37 -20.21
CA SER A 127 11.35 -19.01 -19.74
C SER A 127 10.19 -18.02 -19.59
N SER A 128 10.47 -16.72 -19.51
CA SER A 128 9.49 -15.65 -19.32
C SER A 128 8.75 -15.32 -20.62
N LYS A 129 7.44 -15.58 -20.64
CA LYS A 129 6.54 -15.16 -21.74
C LYS A 129 6.61 -13.67 -22.03
N LYS A 130 6.74 -12.83 -20.99
CA LYS A 130 6.76 -11.36 -21.14
C LYS A 130 8.03 -10.90 -21.84
N ASN A 131 9.18 -11.49 -21.53
CA ASN A 131 10.45 -11.10 -22.12
C ASN A 131 10.54 -11.52 -23.59
N VAL A 132 10.17 -12.77 -23.91
CA VAL A 132 10.15 -13.25 -25.30
C VAL A 132 9.27 -12.34 -26.17
N LEU A 133 8.06 -12.02 -25.72
CA LEU A 133 7.14 -11.14 -26.45
C LEU A 133 7.63 -9.68 -26.55
N ARG A 134 8.32 -9.18 -25.53
CA ARG A 134 8.91 -7.82 -25.55
C ARG A 134 10.00 -7.71 -26.62
N VAL A 135 10.88 -8.70 -26.73
CA VAL A 135 11.95 -8.72 -27.73
C VAL A 135 11.39 -8.83 -29.13
N ILE A 136 10.39 -9.70 -29.34
CA ILE A 136 9.72 -9.83 -30.64
C ILE A 136 8.96 -8.55 -30.99
N GLY A 137 8.27 -7.93 -30.03
CA GLY A 137 7.57 -6.66 -30.23
C GLY A 137 8.52 -5.51 -30.59
N ALA A 138 9.72 -5.48 -29.99
CA ALA A 138 10.75 -4.52 -30.38
C ALA A 138 11.28 -4.79 -31.80
N GLN A 139 11.38 -6.06 -32.21
CA GLN A 139 11.78 -6.43 -33.56
C GLN A 139 10.71 -6.08 -34.61
N ASP A 140 9.44 -6.27 -34.31
CA ASP A 140 8.32 -5.89 -35.17
C ASP A 140 8.25 -4.37 -35.38
N GLY A 141 8.60 -3.60 -34.34
CA GLY A 141 8.65 -2.13 -34.41
C GLY A 141 9.70 -1.57 -35.38
N LEU A 142 10.65 -2.38 -35.84
CA LEU A 142 11.70 -1.96 -36.80
C LEU A 142 11.28 -2.12 -38.28
N GLU A 143 10.09 -2.69 -38.58
CA GLU A 143 9.72 -3.09 -39.95
C GLU A 143 8.78 -2.12 -40.73
N GLU A 144 8.46 -0.90 -40.28
CA GLU A 144 7.44 -0.04 -40.97
C GLU A 144 7.86 1.42 -41.31
N MET A 145 7.43 1.87 -42.52
CA MET A 145 7.71 3.11 -43.30
C MET A 145 9.00 3.15 -44.16
N GLU A 146 8.83 3.26 -45.49
CA GLU A 146 9.92 3.20 -46.48
C GLU A 146 10.34 4.62 -46.94
N TYR A 147 11.54 5.04 -46.56
CA TYR A 147 12.20 6.25 -47.07
C TYR A 147 12.46 6.14 -48.58
N LEU A 148 12.23 7.21 -49.35
CA LEU A 148 12.52 7.25 -50.78
C LEU A 148 13.86 7.96 -51.02
N PRO A 149 14.98 7.21 -51.23
CA PRO A 149 16.28 7.83 -51.50
C PRO A 149 16.29 8.41 -52.91
N LEU A 150 16.03 9.72 -53.04
CA LEU A 150 16.10 10.44 -54.30
C LEU A 150 17.36 11.33 -54.33
N PRO A 151 18.26 11.15 -55.32
CA PRO A 151 19.51 11.91 -55.40
C PRO A 151 19.32 13.43 -55.44
N ASP A 152 18.20 13.92 -55.98
CA ASP A 152 17.88 15.36 -56.05
C ASP A 152 17.57 15.95 -54.65
N PHE A 153 17.09 15.13 -53.71
CA PHE A 153 16.81 15.54 -52.32
C PHE A 153 18.07 15.50 -51.46
N ASP A 154 18.99 14.56 -51.71
CA ASP A 154 20.31 14.55 -51.05
C ASP A 154 21.06 15.88 -51.26
N VAL A 155 20.92 16.47 -52.45
CA VAL A 155 21.47 17.79 -52.79
C VAL A 155 20.83 18.92 -51.96
N ALA A 156 19.52 18.86 -51.75
CA ALA A 156 18.80 19.84 -50.92
C ALA A 156 19.16 19.66 -49.43
N THR A 157 19.23 18.43 -48.94
CA THR A 157 19.65 18.08 -47.58
C THR A 157 21.07 18.53 -47.30
N ASN A 158 22.03 18.23 -48.17
CA ASN A 158 23.41 18.71 -48.02
C ASN A 158 23.48 20.24 -47.97
N ALA A 159 22.65 20.93 -48.75
CA ALA A 159 22.55 22.39 -48.71
C ALA A 159 21.83 22.96 -47.48
N LEU A 160 21.24 22.16 -46.59
CA LEU A 160 20.69 22.61 -45.30
C LEU A 160 21.71 22.47 -44.16
N ASN A 161 22.73 21.63 -44.33
CA ASN A 161 23.77 21.37 -43.34
C ASN A 161 24.95 22.33 -43.52
N PHE A 162 25.29 23.12 -42.50
CA PHE A 162 26.45 24.01 -42.54
C PHE A 162 26.91 24.41 -41.14
N SER A 163 28.18 24.81 -41.02
CA SER A 163 28.76 25.27 -39.75
C SER A 163 28.81 26.79 -39.70
N THR A 164 28.44 27.36 -38.56
CA THR A 164 28.78 28.73 -38.17
C THR A 164 29.93 28.69 -37.16
N PRO A 165 30.56 29.83 -36.80
CA PRO A 165 31.59 29.85 -35.75
C PRO A 165 31.10 29.32 -34.40
N ASP A 166 29.81 29.46 -34.11
CA ASP A 166 29.24 29.19 -32.78
C ASP A 166 28.53 27.82 -32.71
N CYS A 167 28.00 27.31 -33.81
CA CYS A 167 27.29 26.03 -33.84
C CYS A 167 27.30 25.34 -35.22
N HIS A 168 27.08 24.03 -35.22
CA HIS A 168 26.83 23.23 -36.42
C HIS A 168 25.33 23.12 -36.67
N ILE A 169 24.85 23.69 -37.77
CA ILE A 169 23.46 23.57 -38.20
C ILE A 169 23.30 22.28 -39.00
N ILE A 170 22.50 21.36 -38.47
CA ILE A 170 22.12 20.12 -39.13
C ILE A 170 20.66 20.23 -39.55
N GLY A 171 20.38 20.05 -40.84
CA GLY A 171 19.04 20.11 -41.40
C GLY A 171 18.81 19.00 -42.41
N GLY A 172 17.57 18.50 -42.48
CA GLY A 172 17.16 17.42 -43.38
C GLY A 172 16.05 17.86 -44.35
N CYS A 173 16.05 17.31 -45.55
CA CYS A 173 14.96 17.42 -46.52
C CYS A 173 14.67 16.04 -47.09
N ASP A 174 13.66 15.37 -46.54
CA ASP A 174 13.40 13.96 -46.82
C ASP A 174 12.04 13.74 -47.46
N LEU A 175 11.93 12.68 -48.28
CA LEU A 175 10.67 12.29 -48.94
C LEU A 175 10.25 10.88 -48.52
N TYR A 176 9.03 10.76 -47.99
CA TYR A 176 8.44 9.51 -47.52
C TYR A 176 7.19 9.13 -48.32
N THR A 177 6.92 7.83 -48.48
CA THR A 177 5.69 7.33 -49.10
C THR A 177 4.63 6.96 -48.07
N THR A 178 3.40 7.46 -48.24
CA THR A 178 2.27 7.16 -47.35
C THR A 178 1.52 5.87 -47.71
N LYS A 179 1.97 5.10 -48.71
CA LYS A 179 1.32 3.85 -49.14
C LYS A 179 1.31 2.76 -48.06
N ALA A 180 2.29 2.75 -47.15
CA ALA A 180 2.34 1.80 -46.03
C ALA A 180 1.31 2.13 -44.94
N ALA A 181 1.18 3.40 -44.54
CA ALA A 181 0.21 3.84 -43.54
C ALA A 181 -1.25 3.58 -43.94
N GLY A 182 -1.57 3.50 -45.24
CA GLY A 182 -2.92 3.12 -45.70
C GLY A 182 -3.40 1.73 -45.27
N LYS A 183 -2.50 0.84 -44.82
CA LYS A 183 -2.82 -0.52 -44.34
C LYS A 183 -2.84 -0.64 -42.81
N ASP A 184 -2.32 0.35 -42.10
CA ASP A 184 -2.15 0.32 -40.64
C ASP A 184 -3.46 0.66 -39.92
N LYS A 185 -4.38 -0.32 -39.90
CA LYS A 185 -5.66 -0.21 -39.20
C LYS A 185 -5.48 -0.02 -37.69
N LYS A 186 -4.31 -0.35 -37.12
CA LYS A 186 -4.06 -0.27 -35.69
C LYS A 186 -3.73 1.16 -35.28
N LEU A 187 -2.79 1.84 -35.96
CA LEU A 187 -2.52 3.26 -35.71
C LEU A 187 -3.77 4.12 -35.91
N TYR A 188 -4.56 3.86 -36.95
CA TYR A 188 -5.83 4.58 -37.15
C TYR A 188 -6.81 4.39 -36.00
N LYS A 189 -6.91 3.16 -35.47
CA LYS A 189 -7.82 2.83 -34.37
C LYS A 189 -7.30 3.37 -33.05
N ASP A 190 -5.99 3.36 -32.84
CA ASP A 190 -5.36 3.86 -31.62
C ASP A 190 -5.44 5.39 -31.55
N ILE A 191 -5.28 6.10 -32.67
CA ILE A 191 -5.52 7.55 -32.75
C ILE A 191 -7.01 7.89 -32.57
N GLU A 192 -7.93 7.10 -33.15
CA GLU A 192 -9.37 7.30 -32.97
C GLU A 192 -9.78 7.07 -31.51
N ASN A 193 -9.31 5.99 -30.88
CA ASN A 193 -9.51 5.72 -29.46
C ASN A 193 -8.84 6.76 -28.56
N SER A 194 -7.67 7.29 -28.94
CA SER A 194 -6.96 8.31 -28.16
C SER A 194 -7.69 9.65 -28.22
N LEU A 195 -8.24 10.04 -29.38
CA LEU A 195 -9.06 11.24 -29.53
C LEU A 195 -10.41 11.09 -28.80
N GLU A 196 -11.03 9.90 -28.85
CA GLU A 196 -12.26 9.60 -28.10
C GLU A 196 -12.01 9.55 -26.58
N SER A 197 -10.87 8.99 -26.14
CA SER A 197 -10.47 8.95 -24.73
C SER A 197 -10.12 10.35 -24.19
N GLN A 198 -9.42 11.17 -24.98
CA GLN A 198 -9.21 12.58 -24.63
C GLN A 198 -10.52 13.36 -24.59
N TYR A 199 -11.48 13.05 -25.48
CA TYR A 199 -12.84 13.60 -25.45
C TYR A 199 -13.60 13.19 -24.18
N GLU A 200 -13.61 11.90 -23.82
CA GLU A 200 -14.22 11.42 -22.58
C GLU A 200 -13.56 12.04 -21.35
N SER A 201 -12.24 12.21 -21.38
CA SER A 201 -11.47 12.84 -20.31
C SER A 201 -11.78 14.33 -20.17
N LEU A 202 -11.89 15.07 -21.27
CA LEU A 202 -12.28 16.49 -21.28
C LEU A 202 -13.75 16.70 -20.91
N VAL A 203 -14.65 15.81 -21.32
CA VAL A 203 -16.05 15.83 -20.90
C VAL A 203 -16.16 15.54 -19.40
N ARG A 204 -15.44 14.55 -18.87
CA ARG A 204 -15.35 14.25 -17.43
C ARG A 204 -14.73 15.41 -16.64
N LEU A 205 -13.69 16.04 -17.17
CA LEU A 205 -13.04 17.20 -16.56
C LEU A 205 -13.94 18.45 -16.60
N SER A 206 -14.71 18.65 -17.67
CA SER A 206 -15.69 19.76 -17.75
C SER A 206 -16.90 19.55 -16.83
N ALA A 207 -17.29 18.29 -16.62
CA ALA A 207 -18.33 17.90 -15.68
C ALA A 207 -17.88 18.02 -14.22
N SER A 208 -16.58 17.82 -13.92
CA SER A 208 -16.02 18.00 -12.58
C SER A 208 -15.70 19.46 -12.21
N LEU A 209 -15.61 20.36 -13.20
CA LEU A 209 -15.26 21.78 -12.99
C LEU A 209 -16.46 22.75 -13.09
N SER A 210 -17.70 22.26 -13.28
CA SER A 210 -18.89 23.11 -13.38
C SER A 210 -19.63 23.19 -12.02
N PRO A 211 -19.96 24.38 -11.49
CA PRO A 211 -20.77 24.51 -10.27
C PRO A 211 -22.22 24.02 -10.52
N PRO A 212 -22.91 23.44 -9.51
CA PRO A 212 -24.32 23.07 -9.65
C PRO A 212 -25.18 24.33 -9.84
N CYS A 213 -25.95 24.36 -10.93
CA CYS A 213 -26.87 25.44 -11.24
C CYS A 213 -28.02 25.47 -10.21
N GLN A 214 -28.09 26.54 -9.40
CA GLN A 214 -29.17 26.76 -8.44
C GLN A 214 -30.52 26.83 -9.15
N VAL A 215 -31.42 25.92 -8.81
CA VAL A 215 -32.85 26.04 -9.13
C VAL A 215 -33.41 27.10 -8.19
N LEU A 216 -33.60 28.32 -8.70
CA LEU A 216 -34.32 29.38 -8.00
C LEU A 216 -35.82 29.07 -8.03
N GLU A 217 -36.36 28.67 -6.87
CA GLU A 217 -37.80 28.69 -6.63
C GLU A 217 -38.30 30.13 -6.54
N SER A 218 -39.22 30.47 -7.43
CA SER A 218 -40.11 31.64 -7.37
C SER A 218 -41.36 31.25 -8.17
N ASP A 219 -42.59 31.57 -7.82
CA ASP A 219 -43.23 32.17 -6.66
C ASP A 219 -44.75 31.97 -6.89
N ASP A 220 -45.55 32.14 -5.85
CA ASP A 220 -46.91 32.67 -5.86
C ASP A 220 -48.00 32.19 -6.86
N GLY A 221 -48.98 31.49 -6.27
CA GLY A 221 -50.42 31.74 -6.32
C GLY A 221 -51.09 32.53 -7.46
N ARG A 222 -52.10 31.87 -8.05
CA ARG A 222 -53.42 32.35 -8.54
C ARG A 222 -53.72 32.29 -10.06
N THR A 223 -54.66 31.38 -10.36
CA THR A 223 -55.91 31.50 -11.17
C THR A 223 -55.87 32.27 -12.51
N ASN A 224 -56.08 31.57 -13.63
CA ASN A 224 -57.37 31.49 -14.36
C ASN A 224 -57.24 30.93 -15.79
N GLU A 225 -58.07 29.93 -16.07
CA GLU A 225 -58.95 29.74 -17.22
C GLU A 225 -58.52 29.98 -18.69
N HIS A 226 -58.92 28.98 -19.52
CA HIS A 226 -59.11 28.95 -20.99
C HIS A 226 -57.97 28.42 -21.88
N GLY A 227 -58.01 27.10 -22.11
CA GLY A 227 -58.22 26.50 -23.44
C GLY A 227 -57.15 26.68 -24.53
N GLY A 228 -56.30 25.65 -24.71
CA GLY A 228 -55.57 25.43 -25.96
C GLY A 228 -54.30 24.60 -25.80
N LYS A 229 -54.25 23.40 -26.38
CA LYS A 229 -53.06 22.51 -26.39
C LYS A 229 -51.86 23.23 -27.04
N ARG A 230 -50.90 23.66 -26.23
CA ARG A 230 -49.54 24.08 -26.64
C ARG A 230 -48.52 23.21 -25.89
N LYS A 231 -47.70 22.44 -26.61
CA LYS A 231 -46.48 21.80 -26.08
C LYS A 231 -45.57 22.88 -25.47
N LYS A 232 -45.35 22.86 -24.15
CA LYS A 232 -44.26 23.60 -23.50
C LYS A 232 -42.96 22.82 -23.73
N ARG A 233 -42.06 23.39 -24.55
CA ARG A 233 -40.65 23.04 -24.61
C ARG A 233 -40.03 23.41 -23.26
N SER A 234 -39.64 22.41 -22.47
CA SER A 234 -38.61 22.61 -21.44
C SER A 234 -37.30 22.87 -22.16
N LEU A 235 -36.67 24.01 -21.90
CA LEU A 235 -35.30 24.29 -22.30
C LEU A 235 -34.40 23.55 -21.30
N THR A 236 -34.14 22.28 -21.57
CA THR A 236 -32.91 21.64 -21.10
C THR A 236 -31.77 22.31 -21.86
N MET A 237 -30.90 23.05 -21.18
CA MET A 237 -29.57 23.29 -21.73
C MET A 237 -28.83 21.98 -21.57
N ASP A 238 -28.70 21.25 -22.68
CA ASP A 238 -27.77 20.14 -22.77
C ASP A 238 -26.34 20.64 -22.45
N PRO A 239 -25.49 19.82 -21.83
CA PRO A 239 -24.10 20.19 -21.57
C PRO A 239 -23.41 20.62 -22.87
N PRO A 240 -22.40 21.50 -22.83
CA PRO A 240 -21.78 22.01 -24.05
C PRO A 240 -21.09 20.84 -24.78
N GLU A 241 -21.71 20.32 -25.84
CA GLU A 241 -21.02 19.50 -26.82
C GLU A 241 -19.87 20.36 -27.37
N ILE A 242 -18.62 19.95 -27.12
CA ILE A 242 -17.49 20.48 -27.88
C ILE A 242 -17.68 19.98 -29.31
N ASP A 243 -18.17 20.88 -30.15
CA ASP A 243 -18.49 20.58 -31.54
C ASP A 243 -17.24 20.10 -32.30
N LEU A 244 -17.19 18.82 -32.68
CA LEU A 244 -16.17 18.26 -33.58
C LEU A 244 -16.17 18.94 -34.97
N SER A 245 -17.10 19.87 -35.23
CA SER A 245 -17.03 20.83 -36.33
C SER A 245 -15.97 21.93 -36.14
N ARG A 246 -15.40 22.09 -34.93
CA ARG A 246 -14.39 23.12 -34.61
C ARG A 246 -13.21 23.02 -35.57
N ALA A 247 -12.86 24.15 -36.17
CA ALA A 247 -11.88 24.21 -37.23
C ALA A 247 -10.48 23.81 -36.72
N SER A 248 -9.94 22.69 -37.20
CA SER A 248 -8.51 22.38 -37.09
C SER A 248 -7.77 22.89 -38.34
N PRO A 249 -6.43 22.97 -38.32
CA PRO A 249 -5.61 23.30 -39.50
C PRO A 249 -5.89 22.39 -40.71
N PHE A 250 -6.37 21.17 -40.47
CA PHE A 250 -6.68 20.15 -41.49
C PHE A 250 -8.16 20.16 -41.94
N GLY A 251 -8.99 21.05 -41.36
CA GLY A 251 -10.45 21.03 -41.47
C GLY A 251 -11.13 20.45 -40.21
N PRO A 252 -12.46 20.37 -40.17
CA PRO A 252 -13.17 19.80 -39.03
C PRO A 252 -12.78 18.33 -38.80
N LEU A 253 -12.40 17.97 -37.55
CA LEU A 253 -11.97 16.59 -37.24
C LEU A 253 -13.13 15.58 -37.30
N SER A 254 -14.38 16.04 -37.39
CA SER A 254 -15.51 15.19 -37.79
C SER A 254 -15.30 14.55 -39.17
N GLN A 255 -14.54 15.18 -40.07
CA GLN A 255 -14.23 14.62 -41.39
C GLN A 255 -13.10 13.60 -41.31
N ILE A 256 -13.35 12.39 -41.83
CA ILE A 256 -12.37 11.31 -41.92
C ILE A 256 -11.10 11.75 -42.66
N THR A 257 -11.22 12.63 -43.66
CA THR A 257 -10.08 13.16 -44.40
C THR A 257 -9.14 14.00 -43.53
N ALA A 258 -9.67 14.84 -42.63
CA ALA A 258 -8.87 15.66 -41.72
C ALA A 258 -8.12 14.79 -40.69
N ARG A 259 -8.79 13.78 -40.14
CA ARG A 259 -8.17 12.79 -39.23
C ARG A 259 -7.08 11.97 -39.90
N ARG A 260 -7.28 11.59 -41.17
CA ARG A 260 -6.26 10.90 -41.96
C ARG A 260 -5.05 11.77 -42.26
N THR A 261 -5.25 13.05 -42.60
CA THR A 261 -4.14 13.99 -42.80
C THR A 261 -3.30 14.14 -41.53
N PHE A 262 -3.94 14.26 -40.36
CA PHE A 262 -3.24 14.34 -39.08
C PHE A 262 -2.44 13.06 -38.77
N ALA A 263 -3.05 11.88 -38.95
CA ALA A 263 -2.37 10.60 -38.75
C ALA A 263 -1.16 10.42 -39.69
N TYR A 264 -1.26 10.85 -40.95
CA TYR A 264 -0.13 10.79 -41.87
C TYR A 264 1.02 11.71 -41.45
N LEU A 265 0.75 12.87 -40.84
CA LEU A 265 1.79 13.77 -40.34
C LEU A 265 2.52 13.18 -39.13
N ILE A 266 1.78 12.61 -38.17
CA ILE A 266 2.37 11.89 -37.02
C ILE A 266 3.25 10.74 -37.52
N ALA A 267 2.73 9.91 -38.43
CA ALA A 267 3.48 8.79 -38.96
C ALA A 267 4.75 9.23 -39.71
N THR A 268 4.70 10.37 -40.40
CA THR A 268 5.89 10.94 -41.07
C THR A 268 6.91 11.45 -40.05
N LEU A 269 6.46 12.09 -38.96
CA LEU A 269 7.36 12.54 -37.89
C LEU A 269 8.03 11.37 -37.18
N ASN A 270 7.29 10.32 -36.83
CA ASN A 270 7.83 9.07 -36.27
C ASN A 270 8.85 8.41 -37.21
N ALA A 271 8.58 8.40 -38.52
CA ALA A 271 9.52 7.86 -39.51
C ALA A 271 10.80 8.71 -39.66
N SER A 272 10.70 10.03 -39.48
CA SER A 272 11.85 10.95 -39.55
C SER A 272 12.67 11.00 -38.26
N HIS A 273 12.06 10.72 -37.11
CA HIS A 273 12.73 10.69 -35.80
C HIS A 273 12.42 9.35 -35.11
N PRO A 274 13.06 8.25 -35.53
CA PRO A 274 12.74 6.90 -35.06
C PRO A 274 12.95 6.70 -33.55
N ASP A 275 13.74 7.56 -32.91
CA ASP A 275 14.00 7.52 -31.46
C ASP A 275 12.88 8.17 -30.62
N TYR A 276 11.84 8.74 -31.25
CA TYR A 276 10.76 9.46 -30.58
C TYR A 276 9.38 9.10 -31.15
N ASP A 277 8.45 8.72 -30.27
CA ASP A 277 7.06 8.42 -30.66
C ASP A 277 6.13 9.61 -30.39
N PHE A 278 5.67 10.23 -31.47
CA PHE A 278 4.76 11.37 -31.47
C PHE A 278 3.27 10.98 -31.40
N SER A 279 2.93 9.69 -31.38
CA SER A 279 1.53 9.20 -31.52
C SER A 279 0.59 9.66 -30.42
N HIS A 280 1.11 9.91 -29.22
CA HIS A 280 0.32 10.31 -28.05
C HIS A 280 0.62 11.73 -27.54
N THR A 281 1.59 12.40 -28.16
CA THR A 281 2.15 13.67 -27.67
C THR A 281 1.64 14.87 -28.46
N LEU A 282 1.37 14.70 -29.76
CA LEU A 282 0.99 15.80 -30.63
C LEU A 282 -0.52 16.06 -30.65
N ARG A 283 -0.91 17.33 -30.60
CA ARG A 283 -2.28 17.80 -30.76
C ARG A 283 -2.50 18.35 -32.17
N PRO A 284 -3.73 18.29 -32.72
CA PRO A 284 -4.03 18.90 -34.02
C PRO A 284 -3.72 20.40 -34.09
N THR A 285 -3.71 21.11 -32.96
CA THR A 285 -3.38 22.54 -32.85
C THR A 285 -1.89 22.85 -32.94
N ASP A 286 -1.00 21.88 -32.72
CA ASP A 286 0.45 22.08 -32.80
C ASP A 286 0.95 22.20 -34.26
N PHE A 287 0.03 22.13 -35.22
CA PHE A 287 0.29 22.32 -36.64
C PHE A 287 -0.40 23.57 -37.16
N ARG A 288 0.18 24.18 -38.18
CA ARG A 288 -0.41 25.32 -38.89
C ARG A 288 -0.43 25.06 -40.38
N ARG A 289 -1.59 25.23 -41.02
CA ARG A 289 -1.69 25.16 -42.48
C ARG A 289 -1.15 26.44 -43.10
N GLU A 290 -0.18 26.32 -43.99
CA GLU A 290 0.47 27.44 -44.65
C GLU A 290 -0.20 27.76 -46.00
N PRO A 291 -0.82 28.95 -46.16
CA PRO A 291 -1.62 29.25 -47.35
C PRO A 291 -0.78 29.68 -48.56
N SER A 292 0.49 30.05 -48.38
CA SER A 292 1.32 30.64 -49.45
C SER A 292 2.69 29.97 -49.55
N LEU A 293 2.89 29.22 -50.63
CA LEU A 293 4.20 28.63 -50.96
C LEU A 293 5.30 29.72 -51.06
N ARG A 294 4.97 30.88 -51.62
CA ARG A 294 5.93 31.99 -51.76
C ARG A 294 6.41 32.50 -50.40
N ARG A 295 5.55 32.48 -49.37
CA ARG A 295 5.91 32.87 -48.00
C ARG A 295 6.86 31.84 -47.38
N ILE A 296 6.55 30.54 -47.52
CA ILE A 296 7.42 29.46 -47.04
C ILE A 296 8.82 29.57 -47.67
N MET A 297 8.87 29.68 -49.00
CA MET A 297 10.14 29.81 -49.73
C MET A 297 10.92 31.03 -49.27
N HIS A 298 10.26 32.19 -49.15
CA HIS A 298 10.91 33.41 -48.70
C HIS A 298 11.41 33.32 -47.25
N ASN A 299 10.66 32.70 -46.34
CA ASN A 299 11.06 32.52 -44.95
C ASN A 299 12.30 31.63 -44.85
N VAL A 300 12.28 30.46 -45.50
CA VAL A 300 13.42 29.53 -45.51
C VAL A 300 14.63 30.16 -46.18
N ASP A 301 14.47 30.81 -47.35
CA ASP A 301 15.56 31.48 -48.05
C ASP A 301 16.16 32.60 -47.21
N SER A 302 15.34 33.42 -46.54
CA SER A 302 15.81 34.52 -45.69
C SER A 302 16.50 34.01 -44.43
N THR A 303 15.96 32.98 -43.78
CA THR A 303 16.56 32.35 -42.61
C THR A 303 17.92 31.75 -42.95
N LEU A 304 18.01 30.95 -44.02
CA LEU A 304 19.28 30.36 -44.44
C LEU A 304 20.28 31.40 -44.94
N GLN A 305 19.82 32.48 -45.58
CA GLN A 305 20.69 33.59 -45.99
C GLN A 305 21.25 34.39 -44.80
N ASN A 306 20.48 34.50 -43.70
CA ASN A 306 20.91 35.21 -42.49
C ASN A 306 21.79 34.35 -41.59
N LEU A 307 21.51 33.04 -41.48
CA LEU A 307 22.29 32.12 -40.64
C LEU A 307 23.63 31.73 -41.26
N ARG A 308 23.78 31.80 -42.59
CA ARG A 308 25.01 31.37 -43.26
C ARG A 308 26.12 32.43 -43.22
N PRO A 309 27.37 32.04 -42.94
CA PRO A 309 28.52 32.96 -43.02
C PRO A 309 28.67 33.51 -44.44
N ARG A 310 28.72 34.84 -44.60
CA ARG A 310 28.94 35.46 -45.92
C ARG A 310 30.40 35.28 -46.34
N PRO A 311 30.71 34.86 -47.59
CA PRO A 311 32.09 34.82 -48.07
C PRO A 311 32.62 36.23 -48.29
N THR A 312 33.58 36.64 -47.45
CA THR A 312 34.33 37.90 -47.58
C THR A 312 35.19 37.84 -48.84
N THR A 313 34.89 38.64 -49.86
CA THR A 313 35.75 38.74 -51.06
C THR A 313 36.91 39.72 -50.78
N LEU A 314 38.13 39.21 -50.98
CA LEU A 314 39.44 39.82 -50.75
C LEU A 314 39.67 41.15 -51.52
N TYR A 315 40.30 42.13 -50.86
CA TYR A 315 40.98 43.25 -51.53
C TYR A 315 42.49 43.18 -51.26
N LEU A 316 43.26 42.82 -52.30
CA LEU A 316 44.51 43.45 -52.76
C LEU A 316 45.25 42.45 -53.69
N ALA A 317 45.09 42.63 -55.00
CA ALA A 317 46.00 42.09 -56.02
C ALA A 317 46.96 43.21 -56.47
N PRO A 318 48.14 42.89 -57.06
CA PRO A 318 48.22 42.89 -58.54
C PRO A 318 49.27 41.83 -59.06
N PRO A 319 49.66 41.81 -60.36
CA PRO A 319 49.04 40.94 -61.37
C PRO A 319 50.07 40.11 -62.18
N THR A 320 49.75 38.88 -62.61
CA THR A 320 50.44 38.29 -63.77
C THR A 320 49.50 37.49 -64.67
N LEU A 321 49.72 37.70 -65.97
CA LEU A 321 49.02 37.10 -67.10
C LEU A 321 49.38 35.61 -67.26
N SER A 322 48.39 34.72 -67.25
CA SER A 322 48.39 33.56 -68.14
C SER A 322 46.99 32.95 -68.30
N ASN A 323 46.65 32.67 -69.56
CA ASN A 323 45.54 31.83 -69.95
C ASN A 323 45.81 30.39 -69.49
N SER A 324 45.15 29.96 -68.41
CA SER A 324 44.94 28.54 -68.13
C SER A 324 43.67 28.40 -67.28
N MET A 325 42.72 27.60 -67.78
CA MET A 325 41.55 27.14 -67.03
C MET A 325 41.98 26.59 -65.65
N PRO A 326 41.39 27.03 -64.54
CA PRO A 326 41.52 26.30 -63.29
C PRO A 326 40.43 25.22 -63.22
N VAL A 327 40.93 24.00 -63.38
CA VAL A 327 40.54 22.74 -62.77
C VAL A 327 39.54 22.85 -61.61
N ALA A 328 38.52 22.00 -61.68
CA ALA A 328 37.58 21.71 -60.62
C ALA A 328 38.30 21.50 -59.27
N ASN A 329 37.95 22.30 -58.27
CA ASN A 329 38.25 21.98 -56.89
C ASN A 329 37.04 21.22 -56.32
N SER A 330 37.22 19.91 -56.25
CA SER A 330 36.29 18.93 -55.73
C SER A 330 36.26 18.99 -54.19
N PHE A 331 35.49 19.92 -53.63
CA PHE A 331 34.85 19.80 -52.31
C PHE A 331 33.55 20.59 -52.37
N GLY A 332 32.47 19.90 -52.71
CA GLY A 332 31.15 20.48 -52.96
C GLY A 332 30.51 20.98 -51.66
N ASN A 333 30.52 22.29 -51.45
CA ASN A 333 29.58 22.94 -50.52
C ASN A 333 28.40 23.44 -51.34
N GLU A 334 27.33 22.66 -51.39
CA GLU A 334 26.10 23.08 -52.06
C GLU A 334 25.45 24.22 -51.29
N VAL A 335 25.31 25.38 -51.94
CA VAL A 335 24.79 26.59 -51.29
C VAL A 335 23.29 26.72 -51.56
N TRP A 336 22.47 26.78 -50.49
CA TRP A 336 21.02 26.98 -50.61
C TRP A 336 20.71 28.16 -51.53
N SER A 337 19.94 27.88 -52.58
CA SER A 337 19.64 28.81 -53.67
C SER A 337 18.27 28.47 -54.26
N PRO A 338 17.68 29.35 -55.10
CA PRO A 338 16.40 29.07 -55.75
C PRO A 338 16.37 27.78 -56.58
N ARG A 339 17.54 27.20 -56.94
CA ARG A 339 17.64 25.91 -57.63
C ARG A 339 17.12 24.75 -56.76
N MET A 340 17.31 24.79 -55.43
CA MET A 340 16.87 23.73 -54.52
C MET A 340 15.34 23.55 -54.59
N TRP A 341 14.62 24.67 -54.60
CA TRP A 341 13.17 24.64 -54.78
C TRP A 341 12.74 24.04 -56.12
N SER A 342 13.52 24.22 -57.19
CA SER A 342 13.24 23.58 -58.49
C SER A 342 13.48 22.06 -58.46
N LEU A 343 14.44 21.58 -57.67
CA LEU A 343 14.70 20.14 -57.50
C LEU A 343 13.58 19.49 -56.71
N ILE A 344 13.14 20.13 -55.63
CA ILE A 344 12.02 19.65 -54.81
C ILE A 344 10.71 19.70 -55.63
N ASP A 345 10.43 20.80 -56.34
CA ASP A 345 9.19 20.96 -57.13
C ASP A 345 9.09 19.94 -58.28
N LYS A 346 10.22 19.49 -58.83
CA LYS A 346 10.27 18.47 -59.89
C LYS A 346 9.70 17.13 -59.44
N GLU A 347 9.98 16.70 -58.20
CA GLU A 347 9.59 15.36 -57.72
C GLU A 347 8.23 15.33 -57.03
N MET A 348 7.80 16.43 -56.38
CA MET A 348 6.55 16.44 -55.60
C MET A 348 5.50 17.48 -56.03
N GLY A 349 5.82 18.41 -56.93
CA GLY A 349 4.89 19.45 -57.40
C GLY A 349 4.38 20.35 -56.26
N LEU A 350 5.25 21.17 -55.68
CA LEU A 350 5.01 21.99 -54.48
C LEU A 350 3.76 22.88 -54.56
N ARG A 351 3.34 23.30 -55.75
CA ARG A 351 2.12 24.09 -55.93
C ARG A 351 0.84 23.31 -55.65
N GLN A 352 0.85 21.99 -55.87
CA GLN A 352 -0.30 21.10 -55.73
C GLN A 352 -0.40 20.47 -54.33
N CYS A 353 0.64 20.62 -53.50
CA CYS A 353 0.64 20.10 -52.14
C CYS A 353 -0.08 21.00 -51.14
N ASP A 354 -0.80 20.38 -50.21
CA ASP A 354 -1.14 20.99 -48.92
C ASP A 354 0.12 21.14 -48.06
N LYS A 355 0.31 22.30 -47.43
CA LYS A 355 1.50 22.60 -46.62
C LYS A 355 1.10 22.79 -45.17
N TYR A 356 1.81 22.10 -44.28
CA TYR A 356 1.64 22.21 -42.84
C TYR A 356 3.01 22.45 -42.22
N ALA A 357 3.08 23.39 -41.28
CA ALA A 357 4.24 23.61 -40.44
C ALA A 357 3.93 23.07 -39.05
N TYR A 358 4.84 22.28 -38.48
CA TYR A 358 4.80 21.96 -37.06
C TYR A 358 5.30 23.18 -36.29
N VAL A 359 4.39 23.83 -35.58
CA VAL A 359 4.63 25.02 -34.77
C VAL A 359 3.79 24.81 -33.53
N PRO A 360 4.27 24.01 -32.55
CA PRO A 360 3.58 23.90 -31.28
C PRO A 360 3.39 25.32 -30.72
N ASP A 361 2.27 25.58 -30.04
CA ASP A 361 2.15 26.81 -29.27
C ASP A 361 3.38 26.89 -28.36
N GLU A 362 4.15 27.98 -28.44
CA GLU A 362 5.31 28.19 -27.57
C GLU A 362 4.86 27.92 -26.14
N ASP A 363 5.44 26.89 -25.52
CA ASP A 363 5.32 26.70 -24.09
C ASP A 363 5.84 28.01 -23.48
N PRO A 364 5.08 28.72 -22.63
CA PRO A 364 5.60 29.90 -21.94
C PRO A 364 6.85 29.61 -21.08
N PHE A 365 7.34 28.35 -21.08
CA PHE A 365 8.51 27.84 -20.40
C PHE A 365 9.58 27.22 -21.33
N ASP A 366 9.63 27.56 -22.62
CA ASP A 366 10.78 27.19 -23.49
C ASP A 366 12.04 28.05 -23.20
N GLY A 367 12.28 28.29 -21.90
CA GLY A 367 13.56 28.68 -21.34
C GLY A 367 14.07 27.53 -20.48
N ASP A 368 15.17 26.92 -20.90
CA ASP A 368 16.07 26.13 -20.06
C ASP A 368 16.41 26.93 -18.78
N GLU A 369 15.73 26.69 -17.67
CA GLU A 369 16.20 27.07 -16.32
C GLU A 369 15.75 26.01 -15.31
N GLY A 370 16.74 25.36 -14.68
CA GLY A 370 16.51 24.25 -13.75
C GLY A 370 15.65 24.67 -12.56
N SER A 371 14.49 24.04 -12.40
CA SER A 371 13.55 24.37 -11.33
C SER A 371 13.90 23.75 -9.97
N ILE A 372 14.63 22.62 -9.93
CA ILE A 372 15.03 21.93 -8.69
C ILE A 372 16.54 21.70 -8.70
N TRP A 373 17.24 22.16 -7.66
CA TRP A 373 18.68 22.04 -7.47
C TRP A 373 19.00 21.24 -6.22
N THR A 374 19.63 20.08 -6.38
CA THR A 374 20.13 19.28 -5.27
C THR A 374 21.62 19.56 -5.06
N LEU A 375 22.02 19.70 -3.80
CA LEU A 375 23.43 19.95 -3.43
C LEU A 375 24.26 18.66 -3.26
N ASN A 376 23.65 17.50 -3.52
CA ASN A 376 24.33 16.20 -3.60
C ASN A 376 23.77 15.40 -4.79
N GLU A 377 24.66 14.78 -5.57
CA GLU A 377 24.37 13.99 -6.77
C GLU A 377 24.43 12.46 -6.55
N SER A 378 24.87 12.02 -5.36
CA SER A 378 24.96 10.58 -5.04
C SER A 378 23.59 9.93 -4.99
N LYS A 379 23.35 8.92 -5.83
CA LYS A 379 22.05 8.21 -5.90
C LYS A 379 21.61 7.52 -4.59
N GLN A 380 22.53 7.30 -3.68
CA GLN A 380 22.24 6.74 -2.35
C GLN A 380 21.96 7.81 -1.29
N SER A 381 22.18 9.10 -1.63
CA SER A 381 21.95 10.22 -0.72
C SER A 381 20.46 10.54 -0.59
N PRO A 382 19.95 10.76 0.63
CA PRO A 382 18.61 11.31 0.84
C PRO A 382 18.36 12.65 0.13
N VAL A 383 19.39 13.47 -0.10
CA VAL A 383 19.25 14.74 -0.84
C VAL A 383 18.97 14.50 -2.33
N TYR A 384 19.62 13.51 -2.93
CA TYR A 384 19.32 13.11 -4.31
C TYR A 384 17.87 12.60 -4.41
N THR A 385 17.48 11.72 -3.49
CA THR A 385 16.11 11.21 -3.39
C THR A 385 15.10 12.33 -3.21
N ALA A 386 15.40 13.34 -2.40
CA ALA A 386 14.54 14.50 -2.20
C ALA A 386 14.27 15.25 -3.51
N GLY A 387 15.27 15.42 -4.37
CA GLY A 387 15.08 16.00 -5.71
C GLY A 387 14.13 15.18 -6.58
N GLN A 388 14.27 13.84 -6.57
CA GLN A 388 13.39 12.92 -7.31
C GLN A 388 11.96 12.91 -6.77
N GLU A 389 11.80 12.99 -5.44
CA GLU A 389 10.51 13.11 -4.77
C GLU A 389 9.82 14.43 -5.13
N LEU A 390 10.57 15.54 -5.15
CA LEU A 390 10.05 16.86 -5.54
C LEU A 390 9.59 16.87 -7.00
N GLU A 391 10.40 16.34 -7.93
CA GLU A 391 10.02 16.21 -9.34
C GLU A 391 8.75 15.38 -9.50
N ARG A 392 8.72 14.18 -8.91
CA ARG A 392 7.57 13.28 -9.03
C ARG A 392 6.33 13.87 -8.37
N GLY A 393 6.48 14.47 -7.19
CA GLY A 393 5.38 15.07 -6.43
C GLY A 393 4.78 16.28 -7.14
N ILE A 394 5.61 17.21 -7.62
CA ILE A 394 5.15 18.38 -8.37
C ILE A 394 4.48 17.96 -9.69
N HIS A 395 5.03 16.95 -10.38
CA HIS A 395 4.39 16.39 -11.56
C HIS A 395 3.04 15.74 -11.23
N GLY A 396 2.96 14.97 -10.15
CA GLY A 396 1.71 14.34 -9.72
C GLY A 396 0.64 15.34 -9.30
N ILE A 397 1.01 16.41 -8.60
CA ILE A 397 0.07 17.40 -8.07
C ILE A 397 -0.39 18.39 -9.16
N PHE A 398 0.53 18.89 -9.99
CA PHE A 398 0.26 19.99 -10.93
C PHE A 398 0.34 19.60 -12.41
N GLY A 399 0.76 18.37 -12.74
CA GLY A 399 1.05 17.96 -14.12
C GLY A 399 2.30 18.60 -14.70
N LYS A 400 3.07 19.37 -13.92
CA LYS A 400 4.25 20.12 -14.38
C LYS A 400 5.52 19.29 -14.24
N ARG A 401 6.36 19.27 -15.28
CA ARG A 401 7.68 18.64 -15.20
C ARG A 401 8.70 19.67 -14.76
N CYS A 402 9.46 19.33 -13.73
CA CYS A 402 10.48 20.17 -13.14
C CYS A 402 11.81 19.43 -13.22
N GLY A 403 12.74 19.94 -14.04
CA GLY A 403 14.07 19.33 -14.16
C GLY A 403 14.83 19.35 -12.83
N VAL A 404 15.46 18.23 -12.51
CA VAL A 404 16.37 18.09 -11.35
C VAL A 404 17.80 18.27 -11.83
N HIS A 405 18.49 19.24 -11.25
CA HIS A 405 19.88 19.57 -11.53
C HIS A 405 20.73 19.42 -10.27
N HIS A 406 22.03 19.23 -10.46
CA HIS A 406 22.99 19.05 -9.38
C HIS A 406 24.01 20.19 -9.39
N GLY A 407 24.38 20.68 -8.21
CA GLY A 407 25.35 21.76 -8.04
C GLY A 407 24.70 23.11 -7.76
N TRP A 408 25.26 24.19 -8.31
CA TRP A 408 24.82 25.56 -8.02
C TRP A 408 24.22 26.26 -9.23
N HIS A 409 23.30 27.20 -8.95
CA HIS A 409 22.75 28.08 -9.96
C HIS A 409 22.45 29.49 -9.47
N GLN A 410 22.51 30.46 -10.38
CA GLN A 410 22.25 31.88 -10.10
C GLN A 410 20.81 32.32 -10.40
N ASP A 411 19.97 31.48 -11.00
CA ASP A 411 18.60 31.88 -11.41
C ASP A 411 17.76 32.48 -10.31
N ALA A 412 16.81 33.31 -10.75
CA ALA A 412 15.88 33.99 -9.88
C ALA A 412 14.91 33.02 -9.22
N SER A 413 14.33 32.03 -9.95
CA SER A 413 13.23 31.20 -9.46
C SER A 413 13.56 29.70 -9.39
N SER A 414 13.85 29.17 -8.21
CA SER A 414 14.20 27.74 -8.07
C SER A 414 13.88 27.14 -6.70
N ILE A 415 13.85 25.80 -6.62
CA ILE A 415 13.81 25.01 -5.39
C ILE A 415 15.23 24.50 -5.14
N VAL A 416 15.81 24.79 -3.98
CA VAL A 416 17.14 24.31 -3.58
C VAL A 416 16.99 23.37 -2.40
N VAL A 417 17.51 22.14 -2.54
CA VAL A 417 17.50 21.12 -1.49
C VAL A 417 18.91 20.63 -1.18
N GLY A 418 19.26 20.60 0.10
CA GLY A 418 20.58 20.16 0.54
C GLY A 418 20.77 20.29 2.05
N THR A 419 21.98 20.06 2.53
CA THR A 419 22.31 20.37 3.93
C THR A 419 22.59 21.85 4.11
N LEU A 420 22.41 22.35 5.34
CA LEU A 420 22.74 23.73 5.70
C LEU A 420 24.22 24.03 5.40
N ASP A 421 25.13 23.12 5.73
CA ASP A 421 26.56 23.25 5.46
C ASP A 421 26.86 23.33 3.95
N ALA A 422 26.26 22.45 3.14
CA ALA A 422 26.45 22.47 1.69
C ALA A 422 25.89 23.77 1.07
N TYR A 423 24.78 24.27 1.61
CA TYR A 423 24.20 25.54 1.18
C TYR A 423 25.11 26.72 1.49
N VAL A 424 25.60 26.82 2.74
CA VAL A 424 26.50 27.91 3.17
C VAL A 424 27.80 27.90 2.36
N GLN A 425 28.37 26.73 2.09
CA GLN A 425 29.56 26.59 1.24
C GLN A 425 29.33 27.07 -0.20
N THR A 426 28.10 26.93 -0.71
CA THR A 426 27.76 27.19 -2.11
C THR A 426 27.26 28.62 -2.33
N TYR A 427 26.42 29.14 -1.43
CA TYR A 427 25.68 30.40 -1.57
C TYR A 427 26.06 31.47 -0.53
N GLY A 428 26.85 31.11 0.49
CA GLY A 428 27.19 31.98 1.61
C GLY A 428 26.20 31.89 2.78
N ASP A 429 26.44 32.69 3.82
CA ASP A 429 25.65 32.67 5.05
C ASP A 429 24.21 33.12 4.82
N LEU A 430 23.27 32.46 5.52
CA LEU A 430 21.89 32.91 5.61
C LEU A 430 21.81 34.14 6.53
N GLU A 431 21.02 35.15 6.15
CA GLU A 431 20.83 36.35 6.99
C GLU A 431 20.29 36.02 8.40
N ASN A 432 19.63 34.86 8.58
CA ASN A 432 19.18 34.34 9.87
C ASN A 432 19.34 32.81 9.91
N THR A 433 20.54 32.31 10.23
CA THR A 433 20.79 30.86 10.33
C THR A 433 19.94 30.21 11.42
N PRO A 434 19.07 29.24 11.09
CA PRO A 434 18.24 28.55 12.06
C PRO A 434 19.07 27.60 12.93
N THR A 435 18.67 27.42 14.19
CA THR A 435 19.21 26.32 15.03
C THR A 435 18.52 25.02 14.64
N LEU A 436 19.25 24.11 14.02
CA LEU A 436 18.76 22.79 13.65
C LEU A 436 19.43 21.71 14.50
N LEU A 437 18.61 20.82 15.06
CA LEU A 437 19.07 19.58 15.71
C LEU A 437 19.35 18.52 14.64
N GLU A 438 19.95 17.40 15.03
CA GLU A 438 20.07 16.24 14.12
C GLU A 438 18.69 15.87 13.55
N ASP A 439 18.65 15.56 12.24
CA ASP A 439 17.43 15.35 11.44
C ASP A 439 16.53 16.58 11.24
N GLY A 440 16.79 17.70 11.92
CA GLY A 440 16.05 18.95 11.76
C GLY A 440 16.18 19.57 10.37
N PHE A 441 15.20 20.38 9.99
CA PHE A 441 15.19 21.07 8.70
C PHE A 441 14.65 22.50 8.78
N TRP A 442 15.07 23.31 7.82
CA TRP A 442 14.59 24.66 7.55
C TRP A 442 13.83 24.67 6.23
N LEU A 443 12.61 25.19 6.25
CA LEU A 443 11.79 25.41 5.08
C LEU A 443 11.49 26.90 4.93
N CYS A 444 11.94 27.48 3.82
CA CYS A 444 11.63 28.85 3.44
C CYS A 444 11.07 28.89 2.03
N THR A 445 9.84 29.39 1.88
CA THR A 445 9.18 29.60 0.59
C THR A 445 9.05 31.09 0.24
N LYS A 446 9.67 31.98 1.04
CA LYS A 446 9.65 33.43 0.82
C LYS A 446 10.60 33.86 -0.29
N GLY A 447 10.13 34.80 -1.11
CA GLY A 447 10.92 35.32 -2.22
C GLY A 447 10.90 34.39 -3.42
N SER A 448 11.92 34.48 -4.26
CA SER A 448 11.94 33.75 -5.53
C SER A 448 12.56 32.35 -5.42
N LYS A 449 13.20 32.00 -4.29
CA LYS A 449 13.80 30.67 -4.07
C LYS A 449 13.13 29.94 -2.92
N VAL A 450 12.72 28.70 -3.15
CA VAL A 450 12.34 27.77 -2.08
C VAL A 450 13.61 27.12 -1.54
N GLN A 451 13.89 27.29 -0.25
CA GLN A 451 15.04 26.70 0.43
C GLN A 451 14.57 25.55 1.33
N ILE A 452 15.11 24.35 1.09
CA ILE A 452 14.85 23.14 1.88
C ILE A 452 16.20 22.65 2.41
N LEU A 453 16.53 23.05 3.63
CA LEU A 453 17.87 22.86 4.19
C LEU A 453 17.83 21.97 5.43
N GLY A 454 18.45 20.79 5.38
CA GLY A 454 18.56 19.90 6.53
C GLY A 454 19.82 20.13 7.35
N GLN A 455 19.78 19.83 8.66
CA GLN A 455 21.01 19.69 9.45
C GLN A 455 21.90 18.56 8.91
N ASN A 456 21.25 17.50 8.41
CA ASN A 456 21.87 16.40 7.69
C ASN A 456 21.02 16.09 6.44
N GLU A 457 21.44 15.11 5.65
CA GLU A 457 20.75 14.76 4.40
C GLU A 457 19.33 14.25 4.63
N ARG A 458 19.09 13.52 5.74
CA ARG A 458 17.74 13.05 6.12
C ARG A 458 16.80 14.22 6.40
N GLY A 459 17.25 15.22 7.14
CA GLY A 459 16.49 16.45 7.40
C GLY A 459 16.09 17.17 6.11
N ALA A 460 16.97 17.22 5.12
CA ALA A 460 16.65 17.83 3.83
C ALA A 460 15.52 17.06 3.11
N LEU A 461 15.55 15.73 3.15
CA LEU A 461 14.48 14.87 2.62
C LEU A 461 13.16 15.07 3.39
N TYR A 462 13.19 15.18 4.72
CA TYR A 462 12.01 15.48 5.52
C TYR A 462 11.39 16.85 5.19
N GLY A 463 12.23 17.86 4.96
CA GLY A 463 11.78 19.17 4.51
C GLY A 463 11.17 19.15 3.11
N ALA A 464 11.66 18.28 2.21
CA ALA A 464 11.08 18.08 0.90
C ALA A 464 9.69 17.43 0.99
N PHE A 465 9.52 16.42 1.84
CA PHE A 465 8.20 15.83 2.11
C PHE A 465 7.24 16.83 2.79
N GLU A 466 7.72 17.68 3.70
CA GLU A 466 6.91 18.77 4.27
C GLU A 466 6.41 19.72 3.19
N TYR A 467 7.29 20.16 2.29
CA TYR A 467 6.91 21.03 1.19
C TYR A 467 5.91 20.37 0.24
N LEU A 468 6.14 19.11 -0.14
CA LEU A 468 5.19 18.34 -0.95
C LEU A 468 3.83 18.16 -0.27
N SER A 469 3.82 17.91 1.04
CA SER A 469 2.61 17.83 1.85
C SER A 469 1.83 19.15 1.80
N MET A 470 2.50 20.29 1.97
CA MET A 470 1.86 21.61 1.85
C MET A 470 1.23 21.79 0.47
N LEU A 471 1.96 21.50 -0.61
CA LEU A 471 1.47 21.65 -1.98
C LEU A 471 0.28 20.73 -2.27
N ALA A 472 0.35 19.46 -1.85
CA ALA A 472 -0.71 18.47 -2.06
C ALA A 472 -2.01 18.84 -1.32
N GLN A 473 -1.89 19.54 -0.18
CA GLN A 473 -3.03 20.05 0.58
C GLN A 473 -3.56 21.40 0.05
N GLY A 474 -2.99 21.92 -1.05
CA GLY A 474 -3.35 23.23 -1.60
C GLY A 474 -2.85 24.43 -0.78
N ASN A 475 -1.92 24.21 0.15
CA ASN A 475 -1.34 25.26 0.99
C ASN A 475 -0.13 25.92 0.31
N MET A 476 -0.36 27.09 -0.29
CA MET A 476 0.64 27.90 -0.99
C MET A 476 1.19 29.05 -0.14
N THR A 477 1.05 28.97 1.19
CA THR A 477 1.43 30.07 2.08
C THR A 477 2.95 30.27 2.06
N GLU A 478 3.39 31.54 2.03
CA GLU A 478 4.79 31.89 2.21
C GLU A 478 5.22 31.67 3.66
N VAL A 479 6.14 30.75 3.89
CA VAL A 479 6.61 30.31 5.21
C VAL A 479 8.12 30.42 5.32
N ALA A 480 8.61 30.55 6.54
CA ALA A 480 10.04 30.51 6.87
C ALA A 480 10.17 30.04 8.32
N TYR A 481 10.43 28.74 8.53
CA TYR A 481 10.54 28.15 9.86
C TYR A 481 11.52 26.97 9.90
N ALA A 482 12.07 26.75 11.10
CA ALA A 482 12.84 25.57 11.44
C ALA A 482 11.91 24.55 12.12
N SER A 483 12.09 23.28 11.80
CA SER A 483 11.38 22.17 12.42
C SER A 483 12.40 21.14 12.88
N ASN A 484 12.36 20.78 14.15
CA ASN A 484 13.28 19.84 14.77
C ASN A 484 12.49 18.66 15.38
N PRO A 485 13.05 17.44 15.37
CA PRO A 485 12.41 16.31 16.03
C PRO A 485 12.42 16.49 17.55
N ASN A 486 11.36 16.02 18.22
CA ASN A 486 11.27 15.98 19.67
C ASN A 486 12.31 15.03 20.31
N ALA A 487 12.63 13.92 19.63
CA ALA A 487 13.58 12.91 20.10
C ALA A 487 14.39 12.33 18.94
N PRO A 488 15.65 11.89 19.18
CA PRO A 488 16.52 11.36 18.12
C PRO A 488 16.04 10.02 17.54
N VAL A 489 15.32 9.22 18.33
CA VAL A 489 14.90 7.87 17.93
C VAL A 489 13.41 7.84 17.60
N ARG A 490 13.07 7.50 16.34
CA ARG A 490 11.69 7.40 15.85
C ARG A 490 11.59 6.17 14.96
N TRP A 491 11.40 5.00 15.57
CA TRP A 491 11.50 3.70 14.90
C TRP A 491 10.13 3.05 14.70
N THR A 492 10.01 2.21 13.67
CA THR A 492 8.91 1.23 13.58
C THR A 492 9.42 -0.18 13.85
N ASN A 493 8.55 -1.03 14.38
CA ASN A 493 8.81 -2.44 14.64
C ASN A 493 7.85 -3.30 13.82
N GLU A 494 8.38 -4.32 13.16
CA GLU A 494 7.62 -5.31 12.41
C GLU A 494 7.71 -6.66 13.11
N TRP A 495 6.57 -7.29 13.37
CA TRP A 495 6.50 -8.61 14.00
C TRP A 495 6.48 -9.75 12.97
N ASP A 496 7.33 -9.61 11.95
CA ASP A 496 7.37 -10.47 10.79
C ASP A 496 8.22 -11.72 11.05
N ASN A 497 7.66 -12.89 10.76
CA ASN A 497 8.33 -14.17 10.84
C ASN A 497 9.02 -14.51 9.51
N MET A 498 10.08 -15.31 9.59
CA MET A 498 10.86 -15.72 8.42
C MET A 498 10.05 -16.52 7.37
N ASP A 499 8.94 -17.16 7.77
CA ASP A 499 8.05 -17.88 6.85
C ASP A 499 7.09 -16.98 6.07
N GLY A 500 7.05 -15.68 6.40
CA GLY A 500 6.18 -14.68 5.80
C GLY A 500 4.89 -14.41 6.57
N SER A 501 4.60 -15.15 7.64
CA SER A 501 3.53 -14.78 8.57
C SER A 501 3.93 -13.56 9.39
N ILE A 502 2.94 -12.80 9.89
CA ILE A 502 3.16 -11.67 10.78
C ILE A 502 2.41 -11.94 12.08
N GLU A 503 3.12 -11.94 13.21
CA GLU A 503 2.49 -12.05 14.53
C GLU A 503 1.69 -10.77 14.80
N ARG A 504 0.38 -10.92 14.97
CA ARG A 504 -0.57 -9.79 15.09
C ARG A 504 -0.53 -8.85 13.88
N GLY A 505 -0.33 -9.40 12.69
CA GLY A 505 -0.49 -8.69 11.42
C GLY A 505 -1.82 -9.03 10.76
N PHE A 506 -2.60 -8.00 10.47
CA PHE A 506 -3.95 -8.14 9.91
C PHE A 506 -4.05 -7.61 8.47
N ALA A 507 -2.90 -7.50 7.81
CA ALA A 507 -2.74 -6.89 6.48
C ALA A 507 -2.08 -7.85 5.46
N GLY A 508 -2.23 -9.16 5.66
CA GLY A 508 -1.59 -10.20 4.84
C GLY A 508 -0.16 -10.51 5.27
N ASN A 509 0.58 -11.16 4.37
CA ASN A 509 1.94 -11.67 4.64
C ASN A 509 2.99 -10.54 4.69
N SER A 510 4.14 -10.85 5.27
CA SER A 510 5.33 -9.99 5.35
C SER A 510 5.74 -9.43 3.98
N ILE A 511 6.17 -8.17 3.97
CA ILE A 511 6.80 -7.54 2.80
C ILE A 511 8.30 -7.85 2.71
N PHE A 512 8.89 -8.47 3.73
CA PHE A 512 10.32 -8.74 3.85
C PHE A 512 10.68 -10.21 3.70
N PHE A 513 9.85 -11.11 4.22
CA PHE A 513 10.18 -12.53 4.35
C PHE A 513 9.16 -13.46 3.69
N ALA A 514 9.65 -14.59 3.19
CA ALA A 514 8.85 -15.73 2.78
C ALA A 514 9.74 -16.99 2.80
N ASP A 515 9.14 -18.14 3.12
CA ASP A 515 9.79 -19.46 3.01
C ASP A 515 11.16 -19.59 3.73
N GLY A 516 11.37 -18.85 4.82
CA GLY A 516 12.59 -18.89 5.64
C GLY A 516 13.70 -17.92 5.23
N GLY A 517 13.45 -17.06 4.23
CA GLY A 517 14.44 -16.09 3.71
C GLY A 517 13.84 -14.75 3.30
N ILE A 518 14.70 -13.85 2.80
CA ILE A 518 14.29 -12.52 2.34
C ILE A 518 13.68 -12.62 0.92
N VAL A 519 12.54 -11.95 0.70
CA VAL A 519 11.85 -11.95 -0.59
C VAL A 519 12.73 -11.43 -1.74
N GLY A 520 12.52 -11.96 -2.95
CA GLY A 520 13.29 -11.55 -4.13
C GLY A 520 12.97 -10.13 -4.61
N ASN A 521 11.70 -9.72 -4.54
CA ASN A 521 11.24 -8.39 -4.98
C ASN A 521 11.08 -7.46 -3.79
N LEU A 522 11.95 -6.45 -3.68
CA LEU A 522 11.95 -5.46 -2.60
C LEU A 522 11.27 -4.12 -2.98
N THR A 523 10.47 -4.09 -4.06
CA THR A 523 9.76 -2.87 -4.48
C THR A 523 8.82 -2.37 -3.38
N ARG A 524 8.04 -3.28 -2.78
CA ARG A 524 7.13 -2.94 -1.67
C ARG A 524 7.89 -2.45 -0.44
N ALA A 525 9.05 -3.04 -0.16
CA ALA A 525 9.93 -2.59 0.93
C ALA A 525 10.46 -1.16 0.68
N ALA A 526 10.85 -0.83 -0.55
CA ALA A 526 11.26 0.52 -0.92
C ALA A 526 10.10 1.55 -0.85
N GLU A 527 8.89 1.14 -1.23
CA GLU A 527 7.68 1.96 -1.05
C GLU A 527 7.36 2.19 0.42
N TYR A 528 7.62 1.21 1.29
CA TYR A 528 7.47 1.40 2.73
C TYR A 528 8.50 2.39 3.29
N ALA A 529 9.75 2.31 2.87
CA ALA A 529 10.79 3.27 3.24
C ALA A 529 10.40 4.72 2.87
N ARG A 530 9.77 4.91 1.69
CA ARG A 530 9.19 6.20 1.28
C ARG A 530 8.12 6.68 2.24
N LEU A 531 7.17 5.80 2.60
CA LEU A 531 6.09 6.13 3.53
C LEU A 531 6.67 6.56 4.88
N LEU A 532 7.56 5.76 5.47
CA LEU A 532 8.22 6.05 6.75
C LEU A 532 8.97 7.39 6.74
N SER A 533 9.74 7.65 5.68
CA SER A 533 10.47 8.92 5.54
C SER A 533 9.54 10.13 5.41
N SER A 534 8.42 10.01 4.71
CA SER A 534 7.42 11.08 4.57
C SER A 534 6.80 11.54 5.89
N ILE A 535 6.77 10.62 6.88
CA ILE A 535 6.33 10.87 8.25
C ILE A 535 7.48 10.94 9.25
N ARG A 536 8.74 11.05 8.76
CA ARG A 536 9.97 11.35 9.52
C ARG A 536 10.43 10.25 10.48
N ILE A 537 10.03 9.01 10.21
CA ILE A 537 10.60 7.81 10.85
C ILE A 537 12.00 7.56 10.30
N ASN A 538 12.96 7.26 11.17
CA ASN A 538 14.37 7.16 10.80
C ASN A 538 14.97 5.76 10.93
N ALA A 539 14.25 4.78 11.48
CA ALA A 539 14.62 3.37 11.35
C ALA A 539 13.43 2.42 11.41
N VAL A 540 13.65 1.19 10.96
CA VAL A 540 12.71 0.08 11.08
C VAL A 540 13.41 -1.18 11.59
N VAL A 541 12.79 -1.88 12.55
CA VAL A 541 13.16 -3.25 12.93
C VAL A 541 12.31 -4.21 12.11
N VAL A 542 12.94 -4.94 11.20
CA VAL A 542 12.21 -5.64 10.13
C VAL A 542 11.66 -7.01 10.52
N ASN A 543 12.07 -7.58 11.66
CA ASN A 543 11.70 -8.94 12.06
C ASN A 543 11.17 -9.03 13.48
N ASN A 544 10.40 -10.10 13.71
CA ASN A 544 9.71 -10.36 14.96
C ASN A 544 10.61 -10.35 16.20
N VAL A 545 10.10 -9.73 17.26
CA VAL A 545 10.66 -9.73 18.62
C VAL A 545 10.76 -11.14 19.20
N ASN A 546 9.86 -12.04 18.82
CA ASN A 546 10.01 -13.49 19.00
C ASN A 546 10.98 -14.02 17.92
N ALA A 547 12.23 -13.56 18.01
CA ALA A 547 13.19 -13.63 16.93
C ALA A 547 13.61 -15.07 16.56
N ASN A 548 14.03 -15.26 15.31
CA ASN A 548 14.50 -16.52 14.79
C ASN A 548 16.02 -16.47 14.53
N SER A 549 16.79 -17.40 15.11
CA SER A 549 18.26 -17.41 14.99
C SER A 549 18.77 -17.62 13.56
N THR A 550 17.96 -18.19 12.66
CA THR A 550 18.34 -18.43 11.26
C THR A 550 18.52 -17.14 10.45
N LEU A 551 17.99 -16.01 10.94
CA LEU A 551 18.23 -14.68 10.37
C LEU A 551 19.73 -14.33 10.32
N LEU A 552 20.52 -14.85 11.26
CA LEU A 552 21.96 -14.58 11.37
C LEU A 552 22.84 -15.46 10.46
N SER A 553 22.23 -16.26 9.58
CA SER A 553 22.95 -17.01 8.56
C SER A 553 23.52 -16.07 7.48
N PRO A 554 24.66 -16.39 6.85
CA PRO A 554 25.28 -15.51 5.85
C PRO A 554 24.36 -15.13 4.67
N GLU A 555 23.47 -16.05 4.25
CA GLU A 555 22.50 -15.82 3.18
C GLU A 555 21.44 -14.79 3.60
N ASN A 556 20.87 -14.94 4.80
CA ASN A 556 19.88 -14.00 5.31
C ASN A 556 20.50 -12.63 5.63
N LEU A 557 21.74 -12.57 6.12
CA LEU A 557 22.45 -11.30 6.30
C LEU A 557 22.72 -10.58 4.97
N ALA A 558 22.99 -11.31 3.89
CA ALA A 558 23.07 -10.72 2.55
C ALA A 558 21.70 -10.22 2.05
N GLY A 559 20.61 -10.91 2.40
CA GLY A 559 19.24 -10.45 2.17
C GLY A 559 18.90 -9.17 2.94
N LEU A 560 19.28 -9.08 4.22
CA LEU A 560 19.11 -7.87 5.03
C LEU A 560 19.86 -6.68 4.44
N ALA A 561 21.06 -6.89 3.89
CA ALA A 561 21.80 -5.83 3.22
C ALA A 561 21.04 -5.25 2.02
N ARG A 562 20.36 -6.11 1.24
CA ARG A 562 19.49 -5.65 0.15
C ARG A 562 18.28 -4.85 0.65
N ILE A 563 17.73 -5.19 1.81
CA ILE A 563 16.65 -4.38 2.43
C ILE A 563 17.23 -3.01 2.81
N ALA A 564 18.37 -2.97 3.50
CA ALA A 564 19.03 -1.72 3.85
C ALA A 564 19.36 -0.86 2.62
N ASP A 565 19.78 -1.47 1.51
CA ASP A 565 20.07 -0.76 0.26
C ASP A 565 18.88 -0.02 -0.33
N VAL A 566 17.65 -0.55 -0.19
CA VAL A 566 16.44 0.14 -0.68
C VAL A 566 15.86 1.12 0.34
N PHE A 567 16.21 1.02 1.62
CA PHE A 567 15.79 1.93 2.69
C PHE A 567 16.70 3.16 2.82
N ARG A 568 18.01 2.98 2.62
CA ARG A 568 19.05 4.02 2.78
C ARG A 568 18.79 5.31 2.00
N PRO A 569 18.34 5.28 0.71
CA PRO A 569 18.04 6.50 -0.02
C PRO A 569 16.92 7.34 0.61
N TYR A 570 16.08 6.74 1.46
CA TYR A 570 15.02 7.43 2.19
C TYR A 570 15.42 7.84 3.60
N GLY A 571 16.68 7.65 3.98
CA GLY A 571 17.18 7.99 5.30
C GLY A 571 16.66 7.08 6.43
N VAL A 572 16.05 5.95 6.09
CA VAL A 572 15.55 4.99 7.07
C VAL A 572 16.60 3.90 7.26
N GLN A 573 17.09 3.74 8.49
CA GLN A 573 18.05 2.70 8.82
C GLN A 573 17.34 1.37 9.12
N VAL A 574 18.04 0.25 8.94
CA VAL A 574 17.50 -1.09 9.24
C VAL A 574 18.09 -1.57 10.56
N GLY A 575 17.23 -2.05 11.46
CA GLY A 575 17.56 -2.78 12.67
C GLY A 575 16.98 -4.21 12.63
N ILE A 576 17.41 -5.07 13.55
CA ILE A 576 16.87 -6.43 13.69
C ILE A 576 16.59 -6.80 15.15
N SER A 577 15.56 -7.62 15.35
CA SER A 577 15.32 -8.29 16.63
C SER A 577 16.24 -9.51 16.78
N LEU A 578 16.86 -9.69 17.95
CA LEU A 578 17.78 -10.79 18.22
C LEU A 578 17.14 -11.93 19.01
N TYR A 579 17.45 -13.18 18.61
CA TYR A 579 17.18 -14.34 19.44
C TYR A 579 18.36 -14.56 20.40
N PHE A 580 18.15 -14.31 21.69
CA PHE A 580 19.26 -14.21 22.67
C PHE A 580 20.13 -15.47 22.74
N SER A 581 19.53 -16.66 22.61
CA SER A 581 20.26 -17.95 22.61
C SER A 581 20.78 -18.38 21.22
N SER A 582 20.90 -17.46 20.27
CA SER A 582 21.48 -17.76 18.95
C SER A 582 22.84 -18.47 18.99
N PRO A 583 23.78 -18.16 19.93
CA PRO A 583 25.05 -18.88 20.01
C PRO A 583 24.93 -20.39 20.19
N SER A 584 23.84 -20.88 20.82
CA SER A 584 23.58 -22.30 21.05
C SER A 584 22.52 -22.91 20.11
N SER A 585 22.13 -22.19 19.06
CA SER A 585 21.02 -22.57 18.17
C SER A 585 21.47 -23.18 16.83
N ALA A 586 22.73 -23.63 16.73
CA ALA A 586 23.31 -24.24 15.53
C ALA A 586 23.06 -23.46 14.23
N VAL A 587 23.23 -22.13 14.25
CA VAL A 587 23.06 -21.25 13.09
C VAL A 587 24.07 -21.62 11.99
N SER A 588 23.59 -21.84 10.78
CA SER A 588 24.43 -22.19 9.62
C SER A 588 25.52 -21.13 9.40
N GLY A 589 26.77 -21.58 9.22
CA GLY A 589 27.93 -20.70 9.02
C GLY A 589 28.47 -20.04 10.29
N ARG A 590 27.94 -20.35 11.48
CA ARG A 590 28.41 -19.83 12.78
C ARG A 590 28.87 -20.98 13.69
N ALA A 591 29.74 -20.68 14.64
CA ALA A 591 30.12 -21.65 15.67
C ALA A 591 28.91 -21.97 16.56
N ASN A 592 28.72 -23.25 16.89
CA ASN A 592 27.67 -23.70 17.81
C ASN A 592 28.26 -23.85 19.21
N LEU A 593 27.86 -22.98 20.14
CA LEU A 593 28.31 -22.97 21.52
C LEU A 593 27.36 -23.78 22.41
N THR A 594 27.84 -24.19 23.58
CA THR A 594 27.02 -24.88 24.60
C THR A 594 26.35 -23.91 25.58
N THR A 595 26.60 -22.61 25.44
CA THR A 595 26.11 -21.56 26.34
C THR A 595 25.77 -20.30 25.55
N PHE A 596 24.89 -19.48 26.13
CA PHE A 596 24.60 -18.11 25.68
C PHE A 596 24.70 -17.12 26.86
N ASP A 597 25.51 -17.44 27.88
CA ASP A 597 25.81 -16.53 29.01
C ASP A 597 26.48 -15.24 28.49
N PRO A 598 25.90 -14.05 28.71
CA PRO A 598 26.42 -12.81 28.16
C PRO A 598 27.80 -12.40 28.69
N LEU A 599 28.28 -13.02 29.77
CA LEU A 599 29.61 -12.77 30.33
C LEU A 599 30.65 -13.82 29.93
N ASP A 600 30.28 -14.82 29.14
CA ASP A 600 31.23 -15.82 28.64
C ASP A 600 32.03 -15.26 27.45
N ASP A 601 33.36 -15.35 27.51
CA ASP A 601 34.27 -14.80 26.50
C ASP A 601 33.99 -15.35 25.09
N THR A 602 33.52 -16.60 24.98
CA THR A 602 33.18 -17.21 23.69
C THR A 602 31.88 -16.66 23.13
N VAL A 603 30.90 -16.34 23.98
CA VAL A 603 29.64 -15.68 23.59
C VAL A 603 29.88 -14.23 23.19
N ILE A 604 30.72 -13.51 23.95
CA ILE A 604 31.15 -12.14 23.63
C ILE A 604 31.82 -12.12 22.25
N SER A 605 32.76 -13.03 22.00
CA SER A 605 33.45 -13.15 20.72
C SER A 605 32.48 -13.52 19.58
N TRP A 606 31.51 -14.39 19.85
CA TRP A 606 30.51 -14.80 18.87
C TRP A 606 29.66 -13.62 18.40
N TRP A 607 29.13 -12.83 19.33
CA TRP A 607 28.35 -11.63 19.01
C TRP A 607 29.19 -10.51 18.40
N GLY A 608 30.47 -10.41 18.78
CA GLY A 608 31.43 -9.53 18.11
C GLY A 608 31.56 -9.85 16.62
N ASN A 609 31.74 -11.13 16.28
CA ASN A 609 31.83 -11.58 14.88
C ASN A 609 30.52 -11.40 14.10
N VAL A 610 29.36 -11.58 14.74
CA VAL A 610 28.06 -11.32 14.10
C VAL A 610 27.89 -9.84 13.81
N THR A 611 28.17 -9.00 14.80
CA THR A 611 28.01 -7.55 14.67
C THR A 611 28.92 -7.00 13.59
N GLU A 612 30.18 -7.44 13.55
CA GLU A 612 31.14 -7.02 12.52
C GLU A 612 30.71 -7.46 11.12
N ASP A 613 30.20 -8.69 10.93
CA ASP A 613 29.68 -9.15 9.64
C ASP A 613 28.44 -8.37 9.19
N ILE A 614 27.58 -7.95 10.14
CA ILE A 614 26.45 -7.05 9.84
C ILE A 614 26.96 -5.70 9.36
N TYR A 615 27.86 -5.03 10.10
CA TYR A 615 28.35 -3.69 9.72
C TYR A 615 29.21 -3.70 8.45
N GLN A 616 29.90 -4.81 8.13
CA GLN A 616 30.58 -4.96 6.85
C GLN A 616 29.62 -4.95 5.66
N ARG A 617 28.37 -5.39 5.86
CA ARG A 617 27.32 -5.44 4.82
C ARG A 617 26.38 -4.25 4.87
N ILE A 618 26.15 -3.71 6.07
CA ILE A 618 25.21 -2.63 6.37
C ILE A 618 25.95 -1.60 7.24
N PRO A 619 26.77 -0.72 6.65
CA PRO A 619 27.61 0.21 7.42
C PRO A 619 26.82 1.19 8.29
N ASP A 620 25.56 1.43 7.95
CA ASP A 620 24.62 2.34 8.60
C ASP A 620 23.51 1.59 9.37
N PHE A 621 23.79 0.36 9.81
CA PHE A 621 22.87 -0.46 10.60
C PHE A 621 22.41 0.28 11.88
N ALA A 622 21.10 0.28 12.14
CA ALA A 622 20.52 1.04 13.25
C ALA A 622 20.88 0.44 14.61
N GLY A 623 20.86 -0.90 14.70
CA GLY A 623 21.09 -1.61 15.94
C GLY A 623 20.09 -2.74 16.20
N TYR A 624 20.01 -3.16 17.46
CA TYR A 624 19.28 -4.36 17.85
C TYR A 624 18.03 -4.05 18.67
N LEU A 625 16.97 -4.83 18.47
CA LEU A 625 15.84 -4.94 19.38
C LEU A 625 15.93 -6.27 20.14
N VAL A 626 15.67 -6.24 21.45
CA VAL A 626 15.82 -7.44 22.30
C VAL A 626 14.58 -7.63 23.16
N LYS A 627 13.88 -8.77 22.97
CA LYS A 627 12.91 -9.34 23.91
C LYS A 627 13.61 -10.51 24.60
N ALA A 628 13.85 -10.42 25.90
CA ALA A 628 14.59 -11.42 26.66
C ALA A 628 13.87 -11.75 27.97
N ASN A 629 13.88 -13.03 28.36
CA ASN A 629 13.22 -13.55 29.57
C ASN A 629 11.73 -13.17 29.70
N SER A 630 11.00 -13.10 28.59
CA SER A 630 9.56 -12.85 28.55
C SER A 630 8.87 -13.89 27.67
N GLU A 631 7.77 -14.47 28.14
CA GLU A 631 6.91 -15.39 27.38
C GLU A 631 7.67 -16.56 26.73
N GLY A 632 8.60 -17.15 27.49
CA GLY A 632 9.42 -18.28 27.02
C GLY A 632 10.65 -17.88 26.18
N GLN A 633 10.84 -16.59 25.85
CA GLN A 633 12.05 -16.15 25.17
C GLN A 633 13.29 -16.27 26.08
N PRO A 634 14.42 -16.79 25.58
CA PRO A 634 15.65 -16.92 26.36
C PRO A 634 16.22 -15.56 26.73
N GLY A 635 17.07 -15.52 27.75
CA GLY A 635 17.69 -14.26 28.17
C GLY A 635 18.69 -14.41 29.31
N PRO A 636 19.27 -13.29 29.78
CA PRO A 636 20.35 -13.29 30.76
C PRO A 636 19.96 -13.90 32.12
N LEU A 637 18.69 -13.81 32.54
CA LEU A 637 18.25 -14.35 33.84
C LEU A 637 18.46 -15.87 33.94
N THR A 638 18.50 -16.59 32.81
CA THR A 638 18.79 -18.04 32.75
C THR A 638 20.14 -18.39 33.36
N TYR A 639 21.11 -17.47 33.30
CA TYR A 639 22.46 -17.63 33.86
C TYR A 639 22.69 -16.81 35.13
N ASN A 640 21.61 -16.40 35.80
CA ASN A 640 21.70 -15.51 36.97
C ASN A 640 22.48 -14.21 36.67
N ARG A 641 22.30 -13.67 35.46
CA ARG A 641 22.81 -12.37 35.02
C ARG A 641 21.69 -11.34 35.05
N THR A 642 22.02 -10.06 35.13
CA THR A 642 21.01 -8.99 35.09
C THR A 642 20.57 -8.70 33.66
N LEU A 643 19.40 -8.08 33.49
CA LEU A 643 18.95 -7.60 32.17
C LEU A 643 19.94 -6.57 31.59
N ALA A 644 20.53 -5.72 32.44
CA ALA A 644 21.57 -4.77 32.04
C ALA A 644 22.83 -5.48 31.51
N GLN A 645 23.30 -6.54 32.15
CA GLN A 645 24.44 -7.34 31.64
C GLN A 645 24.12 -7.97 30.27
N GLY A 646 22.89 -8.43 30.07
CA GLY A 646 22.44 -8.93 28.77
C GLY A 646 22.34 -7.85 27.70
N ALA A 647 21.89 -6.65 28.04
CA ALA A 647 21.82 -5.52 27.12
C ALA A 647 23.21 -4.99 26.74
N ASN A 648 24.09 -4.81 27.73
CA ASN A 648 25.43 -4.27 27.56
C ASN A 648 26.32 -5.20 26.72
N LEU A 649 26.05 -6.52 26.71
CA LEU A 649 26.69 -7.44 25.76
C LEU A 649 26.57 -6.95 24.32
N PHE A 650 25.38 -6.49 23.93
CA PHE A 650 25.14 -6.00 22.59
C PHE A 650 25.62 -4.56 22.43
N ALA A 651 25.40 -3.73 23.45
CA ALA A 651 25.72 -2.31 23.43
C ALA A 651 27.22 -2.07 23.21
N GLU A 652 28.08 -2.77 23.94
CA GLU A 652 29.54 -2.71 23.81
C GLU A 652 30.03 -3.10 22.41
N ARG A 653 29.31 -4.00 21.72
CA ARG A 653 29.63 -4.48 20.38
C ARG A 653 29.15 -3.53 19.28
N LEU A 654 28.04 -2.83 19.50
CA LEU A 654 27.53 -1.78 18.60
C LEU A 654 28.27 -0.44 18.75
N LYS A 655 28.83 -0.16 19.93
CA LYS A 655 29.42 1.14 20.30
C LYS A 655 30.47 1.67 19.30
N PRO A 656 31.40 0.87 18.75
CA PRO A 656 32.38 1.34 17.77
C PRO A 656 31.77 1.86 16.46
N HIS A 657 30.54 1.44 16.15
CA HIS A 657 29.84 1.74 14.91
C HIS A 657 28.68 2.75 15.10
N GLY A 658 28.39 3.15 16.34
CA GLY A 658 27.32 4.10 16.65
C GLY A 658 25.91 3.50 16.77
N GLY A 659 25.76 2.17 16.76
CA GLY A 659 24.46 1.51 16.86
C GLY A 659 23.85 1.51 18.25
N ILE A 660 22.53 1.34 18.32
CA ILE A 660 21.71 1.41 19.53
C ILE A 660 21.14 0.03 19.90
N VAL A 661 21.00 -0.27 21.19
CA VAL A 661 20.21 -1.42 21.66
C VAL A 661 18.88 -0.92 22.20
N MET A 662 17.78 -1.29 21.56
CA MET A 662 16.44 -1.22 22.15
C MET A 662 16.19 -2.49 22.97
N PHE A 663 16.21 -2.37 24.30
CA PHE A 663 15.94 -3.47 25.20
C PHE A 663 14.52 -3.36 25.76
N ARG A 664 13.64 -4.28 25.41
CA ARG A 664 12.21 -4.18 25.78
C ARG A 664 12.01 -4.42 27.26
N ALA A 665 11.25 -3.53 27.90
CA ALA A 665 10.82 -3.64 29.29
C ALA A 665 9.59 -4.53 29.49
N PHE A 666 9.10 -5.15 28.42
CA PHE A 666 8.03 -6.13 28.46
C PHE A 666 8.55 -7.46 28.99
N VAL A 667 8.69 -7.54 30.33
CA VAL A 667 9.18 -8.68 31.10
C VAL A 667 8.25 -8.87 32.30
N TYR A 668 7.65 -10.04 32.41
CA TYR A 668 6.77 -10.40 33.51
C TYR A 668 6.71 -11.93 33.68
N ASP A 669 6.25 -12.37 34.85
CA ASP A 669 5.98 -13.78 35.11
C ASP A 669 4.56 -14.12 34.65
N ASN A 670 4.43 -14.95 33.61
CA ASN A 670 3.14 -15.42 33.08
C ASN A 670 2.64 -16.70 33.78
N THR A 671 3.22 -17.05 34.92
CA THR A 671 2.83 -18.19 35.76
C THR A 671 2.32 -17.76 37.14
N ILE A 672 2.06 -16.46 37.32
CA ILE A 672 1.53 -15.92 38.57
C ILE A 672 0.16 -16.51 38.90
N ASN A 673 -0.06 -16.79 40.18
CA ASN A 673 -1.27 -17.41 40.67
C ASN A 673 -2.31 -16.35 41.08
N GLU A 674 -3.45 -16.32 40.41
CA GLU A 674 -4.56 -15.39 40.68
C GLU A 674 -5.07 -15.46 42.12
N THR A 675 -5.10 -16.66 42.72
CA THR A 675 -5.59 -16.84 44.10
C THR A 675 -4.73 -16.12 45.15
N ASN A 676 -3.50 -15.71 44.79
CA ASN A 676 -2.74 -14.77 45.58
C ASN A 676 -3.10 -13.34 45.17
N TRP A 677 -3.79 -12.62 46.06
CA TRP A 677 -4.26 -11.25 45.83
C TRP A 677 -3.15 -10.20 45.74
N TYR A 678 -1.93 -10.53 46.15
CA TYR A 678 -0.76 -9.64 46.00
C TYR A 678 0.00 -9.84 44.69
N ASN A 679 -0.34 -10.86 43.90
CA ASN A 679 0.24 -11.01 42.57
C ASN A 679 -0.37 -9.98 41.63
N ASP A 680 0.49 -9.25 40.91
CA ASP A 680 0.07 -8.25 39.92
C ASP A 680 1.12 -8.15 38.82
N ARG A 681 0.69 -8.38 37.59
CA ARG A 681 1.55 -8.20 36.41
C ARG A 681 1.94 -6.73 36.23
N ALA A 682 1.11 -5.78 36.63
CA ALA A 682 1.38 -4.35 36.43
C ALA A 682 2.64 -3.88 37.18
N ASN A 683 3.02 -4.55 38.28
CA ASN A 683 4.23 -4.24 39.05
C ASN A 683 5.53 -4.67 38.34
N ALA A 684 5.46 -5.66 37.45
CA ALA A 684 6.61 -6.41 36.99
C ALA A 684 7.70 -5.56 36.33
N ALA A 685 7.31 -4.64 35.43
CA ALA A 685 8.28 -3.82 34.70
C ALA A 685 9.13 -2.96 35.65
N VAL A 686 8.52 -2.37 36.69
CA VAL A 686 9.26 -1.60 37.71
C VAL A 686 10.14 -2.52 38.55
N ASP A 687 9.62 -3.67 38.98
CA ASP A 687 10.38 -4.61 39.81
C ASP A 687 11.64 -5.14 39.12
N PHE A 688 11.56 -5.41 37.82
CA PHE A 688 12.71 -5.90 37.03
C PHE A 688 13.73 -4.82 36.70
N PHE A 689 13.29 -3.58 36.40
CA PHE A 689 14.17 -2.55 35.83
C PHE A 689 14.62 -1.48 36.82
N LYS A 690 13.83 -1.15 37.84
CA LYS A 690 14.21 -0.13 38.84
C LYS A 690 15.55 -0.40 39.52
N PRO A 691 15.88 -1.65 39.93
CA PRO A 691 17.20 -1.94 40.53
C PRO A 691 18.37 -1.79 39.55
N LEU A 692 18.09 -1.70 38.24
CA LEU A 692 19.07 -1.65 37.16
C LEU A 692 19.30 -0.23 36.64
N ASP A 693 18.64 0.78 37.20
CA ASP A 693 18.81 2.17 36.77
C ASP A 693 20.28 2.60 36.84
N GLY A 694 20.79 3.18 35.75
CA GLY A 694 22.18 3.61 35.62
C GLY A 694 23.20 2.48 35.42
N GLN A 695 22.76 1.22 35.26
CA GLN A 695 23.64 0.08 34.93
C GLN A 695 23.70 -0.22 33.42
N PHE A 696 22.80 0.35 32.64
CA PHE A 696 22.78 0.21 31.19
C PHE A 696 23.79 1.17 30.54
N ASP A 697 24.46 0.72 29.47
CA ASP A 697 25.38 1.57 28.71
C ASP A 697 24.66 2.72 27.99
N ASP A 698 25.38 3.81 27.70
CA ASP A 698 24.82 5.05 27.11
C ASP A 698 24.09 4.85 25.77
N ASN A 699 24.40 3.79 25.01
CA ASN A 699 23.73 3.43 23.74
C ASN A 699 22.66 2.33 23.90
N VAL A 700 22.24 2.04 25.13
CA VAL A 700 21.05 1.23 25.42
C VAL A 700 19.87 2.15 25.69
N ILE A 701 18.72 1.81 25.12
CA ILE A 701 17.43 2.42 25.39
C ILE A 701 16.48 1.33 25.91
N VAL A 702 15.93 1.55 27.09
CA VAL A 702 14.86 0.69 27.62
C VAL A 702 13.56 1.08 26.93
N GLN A 703 13.05 0.18 26.07
CA GLN A 703 11.81 0.38 25.31
C GLN A 703 10.61 -0.08 26.14
N ILE A 704 9.72 0.83 26.51
CA ILE A 704 8.63 0.62 27.47
C ILE A 704 7.30 0.82 26.75
N LYS A 705 6.38 -0.15 26.84
CA LYS A 705 4.99 0.05 26.37
C LYS A 705 4.35 1.25 27.06
N TYR A 706 3.38 1.87 26.40
CA TYR A 706 2.75 3.07 26.96
C TYR A 706 2.10 2.82 28.34
N GLY A 707 1.60 1.61 28.57
CA GLY A 707 1.07 1.13 29.85
C GLY A 707 1.80 -0.13 30.35
N PRO A 708 1.54 -0.56 31.60
CA PRO A 708 2.29 -1.63 32.25
C PRO A 708 1.78 -3.05 31.92
N ILE A 709 0.67 -3.22 31.19
CA ILE A 709 0.13 -4.53 30.83
C ILE A 709 0.45 -4.90 29.38
N ASP A 710 -0.37 -4.50 28.41
CA ASP A 710 -0.30 -5.03 27.04
C ASP A 710 -1.17 -4.30 26.01
N PHE A 711 -0.96 -2.99 25.83
CA PHE A 711 -1.63 -2.22 24.77
C PHE A 711 -3.17 -2.30 24.79
N GLN A 712 -3.78 -2.34 25.98
CA GLN A 712 -5.23 -2.48 26.12
C GLN A 712 -6.02 -1.26 25.60
N VAL A 713 -7.35 -1.30 25.59
CA VAL A 713 -8.15 -0.17 25.10
C VAL A 713 -7.93 1.13 25.89
N ARG A 714 -7.52 1.00 27.16
CA ARG A 714 -7.00 2.07 28.01
C ARG A 714 -6.08 1.47 29.09
N GLU A 715 -4.92 2.09 29.29
CA GLU A 715 -4.05 1.85 30.46
C GLU A 715 -3.57 3.20 31.01
N PRO A 716 -3.19 3.29 32.30
CA PRO A 716 -2.43 4.44 32.78
C PRO A 716 -1.01 4.41 32.21
N ALA A 717 -0.36 5.58 32.12
CA ALA A 717 1.02 5.67 31.67
C ALA A 717 1.96 4.85 32.58
N SER A 718 2.85 4.05 31.99
CA SER A 718 3.73 3.16 32.75
C SER A 718 4.56 3.91 33.83
N PRO A 719 4.52 3.51 35.12
CA PRO A 719 5.30 4.17 36.16
C PRO A 719 6.80 3.92 35.99
N LEU A 720 7.22 2.99 35.12
CA LEU A 720 8.63 2.75 34.85
C LEU A 720 9.35 4.00 34.31
N PHE A 721 8.67 4.87 33.55
CA PHE A 721 9.26 6.09 33.00
C PHE A 721 9.94 6.99 34.05
N VAL A 722 9.42 6.99 35.28
CA VAL A 722 9.95 7.79 36.40
C VAL A 722 10.72 6.99 37.44
N ASN A 723 10.79 5.66 37.28
CA ASN A 723 11.54 4.77 38.20
C ASN A 723 12.95 4.44 37.71
N ILE A 724 13.34 4.85 36.50
CA ILE A 724 14.70 4.68 35.95
C ILE A 724 15.31 5.99 35.41
N PRO A 725 15.37 7.08 36.20
CA PRO A 725 15.80 8.42 35.75
C PRO A 725 17.19 8.46 35.09
N ASN A 726 18.10 7.53 35.41
CA ASN A 726 19.47 7.53 34.88
C ASN A 726 19.66 6.62 33.64
N THR A 727 18.58 6.12 33.05
CA THR A 727 18.61 5.19 31.91
C THR A 727 17.80 5.75 30.73
N ASN A 728 18.34 5.72 29.50
CA ASN A 728 17.59 6.17 28.32
C ASN A 728 16.31 5.34 28.13
N THR A 729 15.22 5.99 27.73
CA THR A 729 13.92 5.33 27.54
C THR A 729 13.28 5.70 26.23
N ALA A 730 12.54 4.78 25.63
CA ALA A 730 11.63 5.06 24.52
C ALA A 730 10.25 4.48 24.83
N ILE A 731 9.20 5.14 24.34
CA ILE A 731 7.83 4.63 24.42
C ILE A 731 7.54 3.71 23.23
N GLU A 732 6.99 2.54 23.50
CA GLU A 732 6.45 1.61 22.51
C GLU A 732 4.93 1.82 22.40
N LEU A 733 4.47 2.12 21.19
CA LEU A 733 3.07 2.26 20.82
C LEU A 733 2.69 1.14 19.84
N GLN A 734 1.43 0.71 19.85
CA GLN A 734 0.91 -0.28 18.91
C GLN A 734 0.07 0.42 17.82
N ILE A 735 0.49 0.30 16.56
CA ILE A 735 -0.24 0.85 15.40
C ILE A 735 -1.18 -0.24 14.85
N THR A 736 -0.68 -1.48 14.76
CA THR A 736 -1.54 -2.66 14.58
C THR A 736 -2.51 -2.80 15.76
N GLN A 737 -3.73 -3.26 15.50
CA GLN A 737 -4.87 -3.20 16.42
C GLN A 737 -5.15 -4.56 17.08
N GLU A 738 -4.16 -5.16 17.75
CA GLU A 738 -4.24 -6.53 18.30
C GLU A 738 -5.47 -6.74 19.19
N TYR A 739 -5.59 -5.96 20.27
CA TYR A 739 -6.70 -6.01 21.23
C TYR A 739 -7.92 -5.18 20.78
N LEU A 740 -7.82 -4.58 19.59
CA LEU A 740 -8.49 -3.31 19.30
C LEU A 740 -9.20 -3.38 17.94
N GLY A 741 -9.73 -4.58 17.66
CA GLY A 741 -10.56 -4.89 16.50
C GLY A 741 -9.80 -5.18 15.22
N GLN A 742 -8.48 -5.42 15.28
CA GLN A 742 -7.66 -6.09 14.25
C GLN A 742 -7.79 -5.49 12.84
N GLN A 743 -7.96 -4.16 12.74
CA GLN A 743 -8.26 -3.42 11.50
C GLN A 743 -9.56 -3.81 10.78
N CYS A 744 -10.40 -4.64 11.39
CA CYS A 744 -11.80 -4.83 11.04
C CYS A 744 -12.66 -3.68 11.56
N HIS A 745 -12.26 -3.10 12.70
CA HIS A 745 -12.92 -1.97 13.35
C HIS A 745 -12.16 -0.67 13.03
N LEU A 746 -12.90 0.38 12.68
CA LEU A 746 -12.36 1.73 12.64
C LEU A 746 -11.91 2.12 14.05
N LEU A 747 -10.64 2.47 14.17
CA LEU A 747 -10.10 3.09 15.36
C LEU A 747 -8.96 4.05 15.07
N TYR A 748 -9.04 5.27 15.61
CA TYR A 748 -8.00 6.29 15.52
C TYR A 748 -7.34 6.53 16.88
N TRP A 749 -6.04 6.26 16.97
CA TRP A 749 -5.31 6.17 18.24
C TRP A 749 -4.73 7.46 18.78
N ALA A 750 -4.52 8.45 17.92
CA ALA A 750 -3.81 9.66 18.31
C ALA A 750 -4.39 10.33 19.57
N PRO A 751 -5.72 10.34 19.84
CA PRO A 751 -6.25 10.86 21.10
C PRO A 751 -5.73 10.12 22.34
N LEU A 752 -5.68 8.78 22.32
CA LEU A 752 -5.12 7.98 23.40
C LEU A 752 -3.62 8.23 23.56
N TRP A 753 -2.86 8.22 22.45
CA TRP A 753 -1.42 8.44 22.52
C TRP A 753 -1.09 9.83 23.09
N LYS A 754 -1.83 10.86 22.68
CA LYS A 754 -1.68 12.21 23.25
C LYS A 754 -2.04 12.23 24.74
N LEU A 755 -3.12 11.58 25.15
CA LEU A 755 -3.47 11.47 26.57
C LEU A 755 -2.30 10.90 27.38
N ILE A 756 -1.63 9.84 26.89
CA ILE A 756 -0.46 9.28 27.57
C ILE A 756 0.73 10.24 27.53
N LEU A 757 1.06 10.80 26.36
CA LEU A 757 2.22 11.69 26.18
C LEU A 757 2.11 12.98 27.00
N ASP A 758 0.89 13.48 27.20
CA ASP A 758 0.56 14.68 27.97
C ASP A 758 0.27 14.37 29.46
N THR A 759 0.39 13.11 29.90
CA THR A 759 0.27 12.75 31.32
C THR A 759 1.48 13.29 32.10
N ASP A 760 1.24 14.14 33.09
CA ASP A 760 2.27 14.63 34.02
C ASP A 760 2.47 13.63 35.17
N LEU A 761 3.63 12.98 35.21
CA LEU A 761 3.96 12.00 36.24
C LEU A 761 4.52 12.61 37.53
N ARG A 762 4.78 13.92 37.57
CA ARG A 762 5.20 14.66 38.78
C ARG A 762 6.49 14.15 39.44
N ALA A 763 7.45 13.62 38.66
CA ALA A 763 8.73 13.18 39.19
C ALA A 763 9.45 14.32 39.94
N ASP A 764 9.99 14.02 41.11
CA ASP A 764 10.63 14.98 42.03
C ASP A 764 9.76 16.22 42.37
N HIS A 765 8.43 16.07 42.39
CA HIS A 765 7.45 17.15 42.58
C HIS A 765 7.47 18.23 41.49
N GLN A 766 8.04 17.93 40.32
CA GLN A 766 8.12 18.82 39.16
C GLN A 766 7.30 18.30 37.99
N THR A 767 6.83 19.20 37.13
CA THR A 767 6.13 18.81 35.89
C THR A 767 7.04 17.92 35.05
N SER A 768 6.53 16.73 34.74
CA SER A 768 7.25 15.63 34.13
C SER A 768 6.32 14.92 33.16
N TYR A 769 6.01 15.58 32.04
CA TYR A 769 5.18 14.96 31.00
C TYR A 769 5.89 13.74 30.41
N VAL A 770 5.15 12.69 30.07
CA VAL A 770 5.72 11.48 29.46
C VAL A 770 6.53 11.83 28.20
N LYS A 771 6.04 12.74 27.34
CA LYS A 771 6.78 13.21 26.15
C LYS A 771 8.15 13.84 26.46
N ASP A 772 8.29 14.52 27.60
CA ASP A 772 9.56 15.14 28.02
C ASP A 772 10.50 14.09 28.64
N ILE A 773 9.95 13.04 29.26
CA ILE A 773 10.72 11.92 29.78
C ILE A 773 11.28 11.05 28.65
N VAL A 774 10.42 10.67 27.70
CA VAL A 774 10.80 9.76 26.61
C VAL A 774 11.73 10.42 25.60
N SER A 775 11.63 11.75 25.42
CA SER A 775 12.62 12.51 24.63
C SER A 775 13.97 12.68 25.32
N GLY A 776 14.05 12.38 26.62
CA GLY A 776 15.24 12.57 27.44
C GLY A 776 15.36 13.96 28.07
N GLN A 777 14.52 14.93 27.67
CA GLN A 777 14.58 16.32 28.12
C GLN A 777 14.38 16.48 29.64
N ARG A 778 13.48 15.69 30.25
CA ARG A 778 13.19 15.81 31.70
C ARG A 778 14.36 15.34 32.59
N PHE A 779 15.18 14.41 32.12
CA PHE A 779 16.26 13.80 32.91
C PHE A 779 17.65 13.95 32.26
N ASP A 780 17.79 14.90 31.33
CA ASP A 780 19.04 15.21 30.61
C ASP A 780 19.72 13.99 29.97
N ARG A 781 18.91 13.11 29.36
CA ARG A 781 19.40 11.88 28.74
C ARG A 781 19.77 12.11 27.28
N PRO A 782 20.91 11.57 26.79
CA PRO A 782 21.38 11.80 25.43
C PRO A 782 20.54 11.08 24.37
N LEU A 783 19.88 9.97 24.73
CA LEU A 783 19.02 9.19 23.83
C LEU A 783 17.62 9.02 24.43
N GLY A 784 16.66 8.84 23.54
CA GLY A 784 15.27 8.57 23.86
C GLY A 784 14.40 8.66 22.60
N GLY A 785 13.14 8.28 22.73
CA GLY A 785 12.14 8.55 21.69
C GLY A 785 11.02 7.53 21.62
N TYR A 786 10.73 7.07 20.41
CA TYR A 786 9.47 6.41 20.06
C TYR A 786 9.72 5.15 19.22
N ALA A 787 8.94 4.11 19.50
CA ALA A 787 8.84 2.89 18.72
C ALA A 787 7.37 2.57 18.43
N GLY A 788 7.03 2.24 17.18
CA GLY A 788 5.66 1.93 16.77
C GLY A 788 5.56 0.55 16.14
N VAL A 789 4.77 -0.35 16.70
CA VAL A 789 4.52 -1.70 16.12
C VAL A 789 3.56 -1.56 14.95
N SER A 790 4.09 -1.60 13.72
CA SER A 790 3.34 -1.29 12.50
C SER A 790 2.66 -2.51 11.92
N ASN A 791 3.42 -3.59 11.64
CA ASN A 791 2.95 -4.83 11.03
C ASN A 791 2.31 -4.60 9.65
N VAL A 792 3.00 -3.84 8.79
CA VAL A 792 2.55 -3.67 7.40
C VAL A 792 2.66 -4.99 6.63
N GLY A 793 1.66 -5.29 5.82
CA GLY A 793 1.63 -6.52 5.04
C GLY A 793 1.47 -6.27 3.53
N MET A 794 1.39 -7.38 2.80
CA MET A 794 1.24 -7.42 1.34
C MET A 794 -0.13 -6.95 0.84
N ASN A 795 -1.11 -6.70 1.71
CA ASN A 795 -2.38 -6.11 1.32
C ASN A 795 -2.18 -4.70 0.72
N ASP A 796 -3.01 -4.34 -0.25
CA ASP A 796 -2.88 -3.08 -0.99
C ASP A 796 -3.00 -1.83 -0.09
N THR A 797 -3.73 -1.94 1.02
CA THR A 797 -3.89 -0.88 2.04
C THR A 797 -2.75 -0.79 3.06
N TRP A 798 -1.77 -1.69 3.01
CA TRP A 798 -0.64 -1.85 3.96
C TRP A 798 -1.00 -2.30 5.37
N LEU A 799 -2.05 -1.74 5.98
CA LEU A 799 -2.50 -2.07 7.34
C LEU A 799 -3.83 -2.84 7.37
N GLY A 800 -4.30 -3.32 6.23
CA GLY A 800 -5.54 -4.09 6.12
C GLY A 800 -6.79 -3.22 6.07
N SER A 801 -6.71 -1.92 6.39
CA SER A 801 -7.81 -0.95 6.30
C SER A 801 -7.29 0.40 5.82
N HIS A 802 -8.04 1.06 4.93
CA HIS A 802 -7.68 2.39 4.44
C HIS A 802 -7.61 3.42 5.57
N LEU A 803 -8.55 3.39 6.52
CA LEU A 803 -8.58 4.34 7.63
C LEU A 803 -7.52 4.03 8.70
N SER A 804 -7.07 2.78 8.86
CA SER A 804 -6.00 2.44 9.81
C SER A 804 -4.64 3.03 9.42
N MET A 805 -4.43 3.40 8.15
CA MET A 805 -3.23 4.13 7.72
C MET A 805 -3.09 5.53 8.36
N SER A 806 -4.19 6.10 8.85
CA SER A 806 -4.14 7.34 9.63
C SER A 806 -3.36 7.18 10.94
N ASN A 807 -3.31 5.96 11.51
CA ASN A 807 -2.55 5.69 12.74
C ASN A 807 -1.05 5.65 12.49
N LEU A 808 -0.59 5.05 11.39
CA LEU A 808 0.83 5.10 11.01
C LEU A 808 1.25 6.56 10.73
N TYR A 809 0.42 7.32 10.03
CA TYR A 809 0.66 8.74 9.80
C TYR A 809 0.75 9.51 11.12
N ALA A 810 -0.24 9.35 12.01
CA ALA A 810 -0.26 10.04 13.28
C ALA A 810 0.92 9.66 14.19
N PHE A 811 1.34 8.39 14.17
CA PHE A 811 2.52 7.93 14.91
C PHE A 811 3.77 8.72 14.49
N GLY A 812 4.08 8.80 13.20
CA GLY A 812 5.25 9.54 12.72
C GLY A 812 5.17 11.04 13.01
N ARG A 813 3.99 11.64 12.87
CA ARG A 813 3.76 13.06 13.18
C ARG A 813 3.95 13.37 14.66
N LEU A 814 3.39 12.56 15.56
CA LEU A 814 3.53 12.73 17.01
C LEU A 814 4.92 12.37 17.53
N ALA A 815 5.60 11.39 16.94
CA ALA A 815 7.00 11.07 17.26
C ALA A 815 7.96 12.21 16.85
N TRP A 816 7.60 12.97 15.81
CA TRP A 816 8.30 14.18 15.41
C TRP A 816 7.98 15.35 16.34
N ASP A 817 6.69 15.63 16.56
CA ASP A 817 6.21 16.72 17.40
C ASP A 817 4.94 16.30 18.17
N PRO A 818 5.05 15.90 19.45
CA PRO A 818 3.92 15.45 20.25
C PRO A 818 2.96 16.60 20.63
N SER A 819 3.34 17.86 20.38
CA SER A 819 2.47 19.01 20.66
C SER A 819 1.39 19.22 19.60
N GLN A 820 1.51 18.58 18.43
CA GLN A 820 0.54 18.69 17.34
C GLN A 820 -0.86 18.21 17.77
N SER A 821 -1.90 18.85 17.24
CA SER A 821 -3.28 18.41 17.45
C SER A 821 -3.56 17.13 16.67
N GLU A 822 -4.08 16.12 17.36
CA GLU A 822 -4.59 14.88 16.80
C GLU A 822 -5.65 15.11 15.72
N VAL A 823 -6.50 16.13 15.88
CA VAL A 823 -7.51 16.49 14.87
C VAL A 823 -6.85 17.04 13.62
N GLN A 824 -5.87 17.95 13.76
CA GLN A 824 -5.17 18.53 12.62
C GLN A 824 -4.35 17.49 11.87
N VAL A 825 -3.62 16.64 12.61
CA VAL A 825 -2.87 15.52 12.04
C VAL A 825 -3.78 14.59 11.23
N LEU A 826 -4.96 14.26 11.76
CA LEU A 826 -5.93 13.46 11.02
C LEU A 826 -6.44 14.18 9.76
N GLN A 827 -6.80 15.45 9.87
CA GLN A 827 -7.31 16.22 8.73
C GLN A 827 -6.28 16.35 7.61
N ASP A 828 -5.00 16.54 7.95
CA ASP A 828 -3.91 16.56 6.97
C ASP A 828 -3.82 15.21 6.25
N TRP A 829 -3.88 14.10 6.99
CA TRP A 829 -3.92 12.76 6.40
C TRP A 829 -5.14 12.56 5.49
N ILE A 830 -6.33 13.02 5.90
CA ILE A 830 -7.55 12.92 5.09
C ILE A 830 -7.39 13.69 3.78
N ARG A 831 -6.84 14.91 3.81
CA ARG A 831 -6.60 15.71 2.59
C ARG A 831 -5.62 15.04 1.64
N LEU A 832 -4.55 14.47 2.18
CA LEU A 832 -3.54 13.75 1.41
C LEU A 832 -4.08 12.43 0.83
N THR A 833 -5.08 11.82 1.47
CA THR A 833 -5.59 10.49 1.09
C THR A 833 -6.85 10.59 0.22
N PHE A 834 -7.84 11.37 0.62
CA PHE A 834 -9.17 11.43 0.00
C PHE A 834 -9.44 12.75 -0.75
N GLY A 835 -8.52 13.71 -0.70
CA GLY A 835 -8.63 14.99 -1.39
C GLY A 835 -9.21 16.12 -0.52
N LEU A 836 -9.46 17.27 -1.14
CA LEU A 836 -9.70 18.54 -0.44
C LEU A 836 -11.17 18.82 -0.11
N ASP A 837 -12.08 17.87 -0.35
CA ASP A 837 -13.49 18.04 -0.05
C ASP A 837 -13.70 18.15 1.48
N THR A 838 -14.29 19.27 1.92
CA THR A 838 -14.47 19.57 3.33
C THR A 838 -15.48 18.63 3.99
N SER A 839 -16.51 18.17 3.26
CA SER A 839 -17.48 17.23 3.81
C SER A 839 -16.89 15.84 4.04
N VAL A 840 -15.97 15.40 3.17
CA VAL A 840 -15.17 14.18 3.40
C VAL A 840 -14.28 14.36 4.62
N THR A 841 -13.57 15.48 4.70
CA THR A 841 -12.67 15.80 5.83
C THR A 841 -13.43 15.82 7.16
N ASP A 842 -14.53 16.56 7.25
CA ASP A 842 -15.30 16.75 8.47
C ASP A 842 -15.93 15.42 8.93
N THR A 843 -16.50 14.65 8.00
CA THR A 843 -17.16 13.38 8.32
C THR A 843 -16.17 12.32 8.80
N ILE A 844 -15.05 12.13 8.10
CA ILE A 844 -14.03 11.16 8.51
C ILE A 844 -13.38 11.60 9.82
N THR A 845 -13.18 12.91 10.03
CA THR A 845 -12.67 13.44 11.31
C THR A 845 -13.61 13.09 12.45
N GLN A 846 -14.90 13.38 12.31
CA GLN A 846 -15.89 13.08 13.34
C GLN A 846 -15.89 11.58 13.69
N MET A 847 -16.04 10.71 12.68
CA MET A 847 -16.05 9.26 12.88
C MET A 847 -14.79 8.77 13.59
N SER A 848 -13.61 9.24 13.17
CA SER A 848 -12.33 8.82 13.74
C SER A 848 -12.18 9.29 15.18
N MET A 849 -12.57 10.52 15.51
CA MET A 849 -12.47 11.03 16.89
C MET A 849 -13.45 10.32 17.85
N GLU A 850 -14.60 9.88 17.35
CA GLU A 850 -15.58 9.10 18.12
C GLU A 850 -15.19 7.60 18.22
N SER A 851 -14.30 7.12 17.35
CA SER A 851 -14.00 5.69 17.22
C SER A 851 -13.37 5.03 18.46
N TRP A 852 -12.39 5.67 19.10
CA TRP A 852 -11.76 5.15 20.32
C TRP A 852 -12.72 5.11 21.52
N PRO A 853 -13.42 6.21 21.88
CA PRO A 853 -14.43 6.17 22.92
C PRO A 853 -15.55 5.16 22.64
N ALA A 854 -15.99 5.02 21.39
CA ALA A 854 -17.00 4.03 21.03
C ALA A 854 -16.49 2.59 21.30
N TYR A 855 -15.28 2.26 20.86
CA TYR A 855 -14.68 0.94 21.09
C TYR A 855 -14.44 0.64 22.56
N GLU A 856 -13.91 1.60 23.32
CA GLU A 856 -13.79 1.49 24.78
C GLU A 856 -15.14 1.14 25.41
N ASN A 857 -16.19 1.88 25.03
CA ASN A 857 -17.51 1.72 25.58
C ASN A 857 -18.13 0.33 25.33
N TYR A 858 -17.93 -0.29 24.15
CA TYR A 858 -18.46 -1.64 23.88
C TYR A 858 -17.48 -2.80 24.14
N SER A 859 -16.23 -2.55 24.56
CA SER A 859 -15.25 -3.61 24.79
C SER A 859 -14.66 -3.67 26.19
N GLY A 860 -14.44 -2.53 26.86
CA GLY A 860 -13.89 -2.46 28.20
C GLY A 860 -13.74 -1.01 28.66
N ASN A 861 -14.58 -0.58 29.61
CA ASN A 861 -14.63 0.79 30.14
C ASN A 861 -14.23 0.85 31.64
N LEU A 862 -14.22 2.05 32.22
CA LEU A 862 -13.89 2.31 33.64
C LEU A 862 -12.45 1.87 34.04
N GLY A 863 -11.56 1.79 33.06
CA GLY A 863 -10.18 1.34 33.27
C GLY A 863 -10.04 -0.16 33.41
N ILE A 864 -11.05 -0.95 33.03
CA ILE A 864 -10.86 -2.38 32.78
C ILE A 864 -10.11 -2.59 31.46
N GLN A 865 -9.44 -3.73 31.33
CA GLN A 865 -8.73 -4.13 30.12
C GLN A 865 -9.72 -4.44 28.98
N THR A 866 -9.23 -4.64 27.76
CA THR A 866 -10.11 -5.08 26.66
C THR A 866 -10.69 -6.46 27.02
N LEU A 867 -12.01 -6.62 26.99
CA LEU A 867 -12.67 -7.86 27.42
C LEU A 867 -12.73 -8.92 26.31
N ASN A 868 -11.66 -9.02 25.52
CA ASN A 868 -11.51 -10.00 24.45
C ASN A 868 -11.00 -11.36 24.96
N ASP A 869 -10.95 -12.33 24.06
CA ASP A 869 -10.30 -13.62 24.31
C ASP A 869 -8.77 -13.50 24.34
N ILE A 870 -8.19 -13.42 25.53
CA ILE A 870 -6.73 -13.31 25.72
C ILE A 870 -5.99 -14.66 25.62
N LEU A 871 -6.72 -15.77 25.44
CA LEU A 871 -6.13 -17.12 25.35
C LEU A 871 -6.07 -17.64 23.91
N TYR A 872 -6.69 -16.92 22.97
CA TYR A 872 -6.74 -17.30 21.57
C TYR A 872 -6.30 -16.15 20.64
N THR A 873 -7.24 -15.52 19.93
CA THR A 873 -6.92 -14.60 18.82
C THR A 873 -6.86 -13.15 19.23
N HIS A 874 -7.34 -12.78 20.42
CA HIS A 874 -7.48 -11.41 20.91
C HIS A 874 -8.52 -10.58 20.13
N TYR A 875 -9.48 -11.21 19.45
CA TYR A 875 -10.40 -10.48 18.55
C TYR A 875 -11.80 -10.21 19.11
N GLY A 876 -12.59 -11.25 19.37
CA GLY A 876 -13.98 -11.19 19.84
C GLY A 876 -14.10 -11.22 21.37
N PRO A 877 -15.30 -10.92 21.91
CA PRO A 877 -15.56 -10.82 23.34
C PRO A 877 -15.44 -12.18 24.03
N ASN A 878 -14.67 -12.25 25.11
CA ASN A 878 -14.63 -13.42 25.98
C ASN A 878 -14.15 -13.03 27.40
N PRO A 879 -14.98 -12.28 28.16
CA PRO A 879 -14.60 -11.75 29.47
C PRO A 879 -14.16 -12.82 30.47
N GLN A 880 -14.65 -14.06 30.32
CA GLN A 880 -14.25 -15.18 31.16
C GLN A 880 -12.74 -15.47 31.11
N THR A 881 -12.10 -15.21 29.98
CA THR A 881 -10.67 -15.52 29.78
C THR A 881 -9.74 -14.57 30.50
N LEU A 882 -10.22 -13.43 31.01
CA LEU A 882 -9.39 -12.51 31.77
C LEU A 882 -8.99 -13.10 33.12
N ASP A 883 -9.87 -13.91 33.72
CA ASP A 883 -9.67 -14.56 35.02
C ASP A 883 -9.38 -16.07 34.86
N GLY A 884 -9.02 -16.74 35.95
CA GLY A 884 -8.76 -18.18 36.01
C GLY A 884 -7.43 -18.64 35.38
N ASN A 885 -6.49 -17.74 35.11
CA ASN A 885 -5.27 -18.03 34.35
C ASN A 885 -4.03 -17.29 34.91
N GLY A 886 -2.83 -17.59 34.38
CA GLY A 886 -1.55 -17.03 34.86
C GLY A 886 -1.08 -15.73 34.19
N TRP A 887 -1.84 -15.18 33.25
CA TRP A 887 -1.39 -14.04 32.42
C TRP A 887 -1.46 -12.68 33.10
N GLY A 888 -2.09 -12.60 34.28
CA GLY A 888 -2.12 -11.38 35.11
C GLY A 888 -3.00 -10.25 34.56
N GLN A 889 -3.86 -10.55 33.59
CA GLN A 889 -4.82 -9.62 32.98
C GLN A 889 -6.19 -9.70 33.67
N TRP A 890 -6.19 -9.88 34.99
CA TRP A 890 -7.38 -10.21 35.76
C TRP A 890 -8.34 -9.03 35.93
N THR A 891 -9.63 -9.34 35.96
CA THR A 891 -10.69 -8.43 36.44
C THR A 891 -11.06 -8.74 37.89
N ARG A 892 -10.71 -9.95 38.36
CA ARG A 892 -11.10 -10.52 39.66
C ARG A 892 -12.60 -10.44 39.90
N ALA A 893 -13.40 -10.52 38.84
CA ALA A 893 -14.84 -10.39 38.95
C ALA A 893 -15.45 -11.61 39.63
N ASP A 894 -16.35 -11.37 40.57
CA ASP A 894 -17.22 -12.39 41.15
C ASP A 894 -18.67 -11.92 41.17
N GLY A 895 -19.54 -12.57 41.95
CA GLY A 895 -20.95 -12.21 42.03
C GLY A 895 -21.26 -10.89 42.77
N PHE A 896 -20.27 -10.23 43.37
CA PHE A 896 -20.45 -9.05 44.20
C PHE A 896 -19.59 -7.86 43.76
N SER A 897 -18.38 -8.11 43.27
CA SER A 897 -17.37 -7.09 43.00
C SER A 897 -16.53 -7.36 41.75
N ILE A 898 -15.82 -6.32 41.31
CA ILE A 898 -14.97 -6.29 40.12
C ILE A 898 -13.83 -5.28 40.29
N GLY A 899 -12.72 -5.48 39.58
CA GLY A 899 -11.58 -4.57 39.49
C GLY A 899 -10.33 -5.12 40.17
N MET A 900 -9.21 -4.42 40.04
CA MET A 900 -7.95 -4.79 40.69
C MET A 900 -7.67 -3.79 41.81
N ASP A 901 -7.53 -4.26 43.07
CA ASP A 901 -7.07 -3.40 44.17
C ASP A 901 -5.55 -3.21 44.05
N ARG A 902 -5.16 -2.08 43.49
CA ARG A 902 -3.77 -1.68 43.27
C ARG A 902 -3.31 -0.59 44.24
N THR A 903 -4.11 -0.31 45.25
CA THR A 903 -3.75 0.62 46.33
C THR A 903 -2.56 0.08 47.14
N VAL A 904 -1.84 0.98 47.80
CA VAL A 904 -0.76 0.66 48.74
C VAL A 904 -1.32 0.22 50.09
N SER A 905 -2.43 0.81 50.54
CA SER A 905 -2.99 0.54 51.86
C SER A 905 -3.56 -0.87 52.00
N ASN A 906 -4.10 -1.45 50.93
CA ASN A 906 -4.81 -2.73 50.98
C ASN A 906 -4.53 -3.68 49.80
N GLY A 907 -4.03 -3.16 48.68
CA GLY A 907 -3.88 -3.89 47.43
C GLY A 907 -2.47 -4.40 47.10
N THR A 908 -2.18 -4.45 45.81
CA THR A 908 -0.91 -4.93 45.24
C THR A 908 0.24 -3.93 45.38
N GLY A 909 -0.04 -2.70 45.83
CA GLY A 909 0.94 -1.63 45.97
C GLY A 909 1.36 -0.93 44.67
N PHE A 910 0.75 -1.26 43.54
CA PHE A 910 1.12 -0.67 42.24
C PHE A 910 0.94 0.85 42.19
N ALA A 911 -0.10 1.42 42.81
CA ALA A 911 -0.29 2.87 42.90
C ALA A 911 0.93 3.58 43.53
N GLY A 912 1.61 2.93 44.47
CA GLY A 912 2.81 3.45 45.13
C GLY A 912 4.07 3.44 44.27
N GLN A 913 4.02 2.87 43.06
CA GLN A 913 5.12 2.96 42.10
C GLN A 913 5.19 4.34 41.41
N TYR A 914 4.11 5.12 41.44
CA TYR A 914 4.10 6.50 40.97
C TYR A 914 4.70 7.46 42.00
N PRO A 915 5.15 8.66 41.58
CA PRO A 915 5.52 9.73 42.49
C PRO A 915 4.35 10.13 43.40
N GLU A 916 4.66 10.59 44.61
CA GLU A 916 3.71 10.74 45.73
C GLU A 916 2.39 11.44 45.34
N GLU A 917 2.45 12.53 44.58
CA GLU A 917 1.26 13.30 44.16
C GLU A 917 0.32 12.48 43.26
N VAL A 918 0.88 11.72 42.32
CA VAL A 918 0.12 10.85 41.41
C VAL A 918 -0.34 9.59 42.14
N ALA A 919 0.50 9.02 42.99
CA ALA A 919 0.15 7.88 43.83
C ALA A 919 -1.03 8.20 44.74
N GLN A 920 -1.05 9.37 45.40
CA GLN A 920 -2.17 9.79 46.25
C GLN A 920 -3.49 9.92 45.47
N MET A 921 -3.44 10.41 44.23
CA MET A 921 -4.63 10.51 43.38
C MET A 921 -5.24 9.13 43.09
N TYR A 922 -4.40 8.12 42.84
CA TYR A 922 -4.84 6.75 42.56
C TYR A 922 -5.14 5.92 43.81
N GLU A 923 -4.51 6.26 44.94
CA GLU A 923 -4.74 5.61 46.24
C GLU A 923 -6.15 5.88 46.78
N ASP A 924 -6.65 7.11 46.64
CA ASP A 924 -7.98 7.48 47.09
C ASP A 924 -9.01 7.32 45.98
N ILE A 925 -10.01 6.48 46.24
CA ILE A 925 -11.13 6.21 45.34
C ILE A 925 -11.91 7.48 44.95
N VAL A 926 -11.97 8.48 45.83
CA VAL A 926 -12.68 9.75 45.57
C VAL A 926 -11.92 10.59 44.55
N THR A 927 -10.59 10.55 44.57
CA THR A 927 -9.75 11.31 43.64
C THR A 927 -9.48 10.56 42.33
N THR A 928 -9.45 9.24 42.37
CA THR A 928 -9.22 8.39 41.18
C THR A 928 -10.25 8.69 40.09
N PRO A 929 -9.85 9.02 38.85
CA PRO A 929 -10.79 9.21 37.75
C PRO A 929 -11.62 7.95 37.46
N ASP A 930 -12.90 8.10 37.12
CA ASP A 930 -13.81 6.96 36.89
C ASP A 930 -13.29 6.03 35.77
N ASN A 931 -12.66 6.59 34.74
CA ASN A 931 -12.04 5.85 33.63
C ASN A 931 -10.74 5.10 34.01
N TYR A 932 -10.32 5.15 35.28
CA TYR A 932 -9.25 4.34 35.85
C TYR A 932 -9.69 3.63 37.15
N LEU A 933 -10.97 3.69 37.51
CA LEU A 933 -11.46 3.17 38.79
C LEU A 933 -11.17 1.68 38.93
N LEU A 934 -11.56 0.85 37.95
CA LEU A 934 -11.38 -0.61 38.01
C LEU A 934 -9.93 -1.04 37.79
N TRP A 935 -9.08 -0.11 37.32
CA TRP A 935 -7.64 -0.32 37.26
C TRP A 935 -7.01 -0.26 38.65
N PHE A 936 -7.44 0.68 39.50
CA PHE A 936 -6.80 0.92 40.79
C PHE A 936 -7.55 0.36 42.00
N HIS A 937 -8.86 0.12 41.87
CA HIS A 937 -9.73 -0.28 42.96
C HIS A 937 -10.51 -1.55 42.61
N HIS A 938 -10.67 -2.43 43.60
CA HIS A 938 -11.65 -3.53 43.57
C HIS A 938 -12.89 -3.09 44.33
N VAL A 939 -14.03 -2.99 43.64
CA VAL A 939 -15.26 -2.38 44.17
C VAL A 939 -16.48 -3.26 43.95
N ASN A 940 -17.49 -3.12 44.81
CA ASN A 940 -18.78 -3.73 44.57
C ASN A 940 -19.41 -3.15 43.29
N TYR A 941 -20.17 -3.96 42.56
CA TYR A 941 -20.93 -3.51 41.38
C TYR A 941 -21.86 -2.33 41.67
N THR A 942 -22.33 -2.20 42.91
CA THR A 942 -23.23 -1.13 43.39
C THR A 942 -22.50 0.14 43.82
N HIS A 943 -21.17 0.20 43.72
CA HIS A 943 -20.42 1.42 43.95
C HIS A 943 -20.88 2.52 43.00
N VAL A 944 -21.16 3.71 43.53
CA VAL A 944 -21.67 4.86 42.76
C VAL A 944 -20.50 5.68 42.23
N LEU A 945 -20.40 5.77 40.91
CA LEU A 945 -19.43 6.58 40.18
C LEU A 945 -19.68 8.09 40.37
N LYS A 946 -18.75 8.93 39.92
CA LYS A 946 -18.93 10.40 39.95
C LYS A 946 -20.05 10.86 39.03
N SER A 947 -20.38 10.07 38.02
CA SER A 947 -21.57 10.26 37.15
C SER A 947 -22.90 10.09 37.90
N GLY A 948 -22.90 9.40 39.05
CA GLY A 948 -24.10 9.05 39.82
C GLY A 948 -24.69 7.68 39.47
N ALA A 949 -24.23 7.02 38.41
CA ALA A 949 -24.56 5.64 38.10
C ALA A 949 -23.77 4.67 38.99
N THR A 950 -24.28 3.45 39.19
CA THR A 950 -23.47 2.38 39.78
C THR A 950 -22.48 1.83 38.75
N VAL A 951 -21.39 1.19 39.18
CA VAL A 951 -20.41 0.56 38.27
C VAL A 951 -21.10 -0.36 37.25
N ILE A 952 -22.00 -1.24 37.70
CA ILE A 952 -22.68 -2.18 36.80
C ILE A 952 -23.69 -1.50 35.88
N GLN A 953 -24.40 -0.47 36.36
CA GLN A 953 -25.35 0.27 35.51
C GLN A 953 -24.62 1.08 34.45
N ASP A 954 -23.51 1.75 34.80
CA ASP A 954 -22.66 2.44 33.83
C ASP A 954 -22.07 1.44 32.82
N PHE A 955 -21.67 0.26 33.27
CA PHE A 955 -21.24 -0.82 32.37
C PHE A 955 -22.30 -1.11 31.30
N TYR A 956 -23.57 -1.33 31.69
CA TYR A 956 -24.64 -1.53 30.72
C TYR A 956 -24.84 -0.30 29.82
N ASP A 957 -24.90 0.89 30.40
CA ASP A 957 -25.16 2.12 29.67
C ASP A 957 -24.09 2.40 28.60
N GLN A 958 -22.80 2.25 28.95
CA GLN A 958 -21.70 2.47 28.02
C GLN A 958 -21.66 1.42 26.93
N HIS A 959 -21.86 0.12 27.22
CA HIS A 959 -21.86 -0.92 26.18
C HIS A 959 -22.95 -0.70 25.13
N TYR A 960 -24.15 -0.26 25.56
CA TYR A 960 -25.21 0.15 24.62
C TYR A 960 -24.86 1.44 23.86
N ALA A 961 -24.32 2.46 24.54
CA ALA A 961 -23.95 3.73 23.92
C ALA A 961 -22.81 3.56 22.88
N GLY A 962 -21.81 2.72 23.17
CA GLY A 962 -20.72 2.39 22.27
C GLY A 962 -21.22 1.68 21.02
N ALA A 963 -22.04 0.64 21.18
CA ALA A 963 -22.63 -0.08 20.05
C ALA A 963 -23.54 0.82 19.21
N GLN A 964 -24.29 1.73 19.84
CA GLN A 964 -25.10 2.74 19.17
C GLN A 964 -24.23 3.71 18.35
N THR A 965 -23.12 4.18 18.92
CA THR A 965 -22.18 5.08 18.23
C THR A 965 -21.60 4.41 16.99
N ALA A 966 -21.23 3.13 17.06
CA ALA A 966 -20.74 2.37 15.91
C ALA A 966 -21.76 2.29 14.75
N GLN A 967 -23.07 2.30 15.03
CA GLN A 967 -24.09 2.35 13.96
C GLN A 967 -24.06 3.67 13.19
N THR A 968 -23.69 4.77 13.85
CA THR A 968 -23.66 6.10 13.22
C THR A 968 -22.59 6.18 12.12
N PHE A 969 -21.49 5.42 12.26
CA PHE A 969 -20.39 5.37 11.29
C PHE A 969 -20.85 4.88 9.92
N VAL A 970 -21.84 3.97 9.86
CA VAL A 970 -22.41 3.47 8.61
C VAL A 970 -23.12 4.60 7.85
N SER A 971 -23.98 5.34 8.56
CA SER A 971 -24.75 6.44 7.95
C SER A 971 -23.85 7.62 7.57
N ALA A 972 -22.87 7.94 8.42
CA ALA A 972 -21.85 8.95 8.15
C ALA A 972 -21.05 8.61 6.90
N TRP A 973 -20.54 7.38 6.79
CA TRP A 973 -19.78 6.95 5.60
C TRP A 973 -20.64 6.93 4.33
N LYS A 974 -21.89 6.43 4.40
CA LYS A 974 -22.82 6.45 3.27
C LYS A 974 -23.08 7.87 2.72
N SER A 975 -23.00 8.90 3.57
CA SER A 975 -23.15 10.29 3.12
C SER A 975 -22.02 10.79 2.20
N LEU A 976 -20.92 10.03 2.10
CA LEU A 976 -19.76 10.32 1.25
C LEU A 976 -19.80 9.60 -0.11
N GLU A 977 -20.89 8.88 -0.42
CA GLU A 977 -21.07 8.23 -1.71
C GLU A 977 -20.90 9.23 -2.87
N GLY A 978 -20.10 8.85 -3.87
CA GLY A 978 -19.78 9.70 -5.02
C GLY A 978 -18.75 10.81 -4.76
N LYS A 979 -18.24 10.96 -3.51
CA LYS A 979 -17.13 11.87 -3.17
C LYS A 979 -15.81 11.14 -2.95
N ILE A 980 -15.86 9.84 -2.68
CA ILE A 980 -14.73 8.93 -2.59
C ILE A 980 -14.86 7.94 -3.75
N ASP A 981 -13.74 7.46 -4.30
CA ASP A 981 -13.77 6.42 -5.34
C ASP A 981 -14.43 5.13 -4.85
N ASP A 982 -15.05 4.42 -5.80
CA ASP A 982 -15.90 3.27 -5.52
C ASP A 982 -15.18 2.15 -4.76
N GLU A 983 -13.88 1.94 -5.02
CA GLU A 983 -13.09 0.89 -4.37
C GLU A 983 -12.96 1.15 -2.87
N ARG A 984 -12.39 2.31 -2.50
CA ARG A 984 -12.19 2.68 -1.09
C ARG A 984 -13.51 2.91 -0.37
N TYR A 985 -14.50 3.48 -1.07
CA TYR A 985 -15.84 3.68 -0.53
C TYR A 985 -16.48 2.34 -0.16
N THR A 986 -16.45 1.35 -1.05
CA THR A 986 -17.08 0.04 -0.84
C THR A 986 -16.34 -0.77 0.23
N ASP A 987 -15.01 -0.80 0.21
CA ASP A 987 -14.21 -1.52 1.21
C ASP A 987 -14.48 -1.00 2.62
N GLN A 988 -14.42 0.32 2.80
CA GLN A 988 -14.61 0.91 4.11
C GLN A 988 -16.08 0.85 4.55
N LEU A 989 -17.05 0.98 3.63
CA LEU A 989 -18.46 0.81 3.97
C LEU A 989 -18.73 -0.59 4.52
N PHE A 990 -18.14 -1.63 3.90
CA PHE A 990 -18.24 -2.99 4.41
C PHE A 990 -17.71 -3.10 5.84
N ARG A 991 -16.53 -2.53 6.12
CA ARG A 991 -15.95 -2.52 7.47
C ARG A 991 -16.82 -1.79 8.49
N GLN A 992 -17.41 -0.65 8.12
CA GLN A 992 -18.31 0.06 9.03
C GLN A 992 -19.57 -0.76 9.33
N VAL A 993 -20.15 -1.41 8.33
CA VAL A 993 -21.31 -2.30 8.52
C VAL A 993 -20.93 -3.51 9.38
N TYR A 994 -19.76 -4.10 9.12
CA TYR A 994 -19.23 -5.20 9.89
C TYR A 994 -19.02 -4.81 11.36
N GLN A 995 -18.31 -3.70 11.62
CA GLN A 995 -18.06 -3.20 12.98
C GLN A 995 -19.36 -2.85 13.70
N ALA A 996 -20.33 -2.24 13.00
CA ALA A 996 -21.64 -1.95 13.55
C ALA A 996 -22.35 -3.24 14.01
N GLY A 997 -22.34 -4.30 13.20
CA GLY A 997 -22.87 -5.61 13.60
C GLY A 997 -22.09 -6.27 14.74
N HIS A 998 -20.75 -6.25 14.67
CA HIS A 998 -19.89 -6.88 15.67
C HIS A 998 -19.91 -6.15 17.03
N SER A 999 -20.17 -4.84 17.04
CA SER A 999 -20.35 -4.07 18.29
C SER A 999 -21.58 -4.52 19.10
N ILE A 1000 -22.63 -5.03 18.44
CA ILE A 1000 -23.81 -5.61 19.10
C ILE A 1000 -23.44 -6.95 19.76
N ILE A 1001 -22.63 -7.78 19.07
CA ILE A 1001 -22.12 -9.05 19.62
C ILE A 1001 -21.27 -8.80 20.87
N TRP A 1002 -20.35 -7.84 20.79
CA TRP A 1002 -19.53 -7.36 21.91
C TRP A 1002 -20.38 -6.89 23.09
N ARG A 1003 -21.32 -5.98 22.84
CA ARG A 1003 -22.26 -5.47 23.85
C ARG A 1003 -23.02 -6.59 24.54
N ASP A 1004 -23.68 -7.46 23.77
CA ASP A 1004 -24.54 -8.51 24.30
C ASP A 1004 -23.74 -9.52 25.13
N ALA A 1005 -22.59 -9.97 24.62
CA ALA A 1005 -21.75 -10.94 25.30
C ALA A 1005 -21.27 -10.42 26.66
N ILE A 1006 -20.76 -9.19 26.70
CA ILE A 1006 -20.23 -8.62 27.94
C ILE A 1006 -21.35 -8.27 28.92
N ALA A 1007 -22.42 -7.61 28.46
CA ALA A 1007 -23.51 -7.23 29.33
C ALA A 1007 -24.22 -8.44 29.92
N ASN A 1008 -24.44 -9.50 29.13
CA ASN A 1008 -25.00 -10.76 29.64
C ASN A 1008 -24.04 -11.45 30.61
N TYR A 1009 -22.73 -11.49 30.33
CA TYR A 1009 -21.74 -12.09 31.23
C TYR A 1009 -21.80 -11.47 32.63
N TYR A 1010 -21.66 -10.14 32.74
CA TYR A 1010 -21.66 -9.48 34.04
C TYR A 1010 -23.04 -9.41 34.69
N ARG A 1011 -24.13 -9.41 33.92
CA ARG A 1011 -25.48 -9.60 34.46
C ARG A 1011 -25.64 -10.99 35.09
N ASN A 1012 -25.18 -12.03 34.40
CA ASN A 1012 -25.27 -13.41 34.89
C ASN A 1012 -24.39 -13.62 36.12
N LEU A 1013 -23.20 -13.00 36.13
CA LEU A 1013 -22.26 -13.09 37.23
C LEU A 1013 -22.77 -12.34 38.46
N SER A 1014 -23.15 -11.06 38.32
CA SER A 1014 -23.59 -10.20 39.43
C SER A 1014 -25.02 -10.48 39.92
N GLY A 1015 -25.89 -10.98 39.04
CA GLY A 1015 -27.33 -11.11 39.30
C GLY A 1015 -28.09 -9.78 39.38
N ILE A 1016 -27.46 -8.65 39.02
CA ILE A 1016 -28.08 -7.32 39.06
C ILE A 1016 -28.75 -7.05 37.69
N PRO A 1017 -30.05 -6.74 37.64
CA PRO A 1017 -30.71 -6.40 36.38
C PRO A 1017 -30.33 -4.99 35.92
N ASP A 1018 -30.27 -4.78 34.60
CA ASP A 1018 -30.23 -3.44 34.00
C ASP A 1018 -31.48 -2.65 34.38
N GLU A 1019 -31.31 -1.45 34.93
CA GLU A 1019 -32.40 -0.57 35.34
C GLU A 1019 -33.32 -0.19 34.17
N SER A 1020 -32.76 -0.12 32.96
CA SER A 1020 -33.52 0.14 31.73
C SER A 1020 -34.16 -1.11 31.13
N GLY A 1021 -33.90 -2.30 31.68
CA GLY A 1021 -34.49 -3.56 31.25
C GLY A 1021 -34.09 -4.02 29.85
N ARG A 1022 -32.93 -3.60 29.31
CA ARG A 1022 -32.47 -3.95 27.96
C ARG A 1022 -31.70 -5.28 27.92
N VAL A 1023 -30.77 -5.47 28.85
CA VAL A 1023 -29.90 -6.66 28.87
C VAL A 1023 -30.72 -7.95 29.01
N SER A 1024 -30.46 -8.93 28.15
CA SER A 1024 -31.21 -10.21 28.03
C SER A 1024 -32.69 -10.08 27.62
N HIS A 1025 -33.13 -8.91 27.16
CA HIS A 1025 -34.49 -8.67 26.72
C HIS A 1025 -34.52 -8.12 25.29
N TYR A 1026 -34.66 -9.02 24.32
CA TYR A 1026 -34.61 -8.72 22.90
C TYR A 1026 -35.96 -9.03 22.21
N PRO A 1027 -36.99 -8.16 22.37
CA PRO A 1027 -38.35 -8.46 21.91
C PRO A 1027 -38.48 -8.59 20.38
N SER A 1028 -37.50 -8.06 19.65
CA SER A 1028 -37.45 -8.08 18.19
C SER A 1028 -36.72 -9.30 17.61
N ARG A 1029 -36.15 -10.17 18.45
CA ARG A 1029 -35.41 -11.37 18.01
C ARG A 1029 -36.28 -12.60 17.90
N ILE A 1030 -36.07 -13.35 16.83
CA ILE A 1030 -36.53 -14.72 16.63
C ILE A 1030 -35.29 -15.61 16.81
N GLU A 1031 -35.23 -16.32 17.93
CA GLU A 1031 -34.13 -17.25 18.21
C GLU A 1031 -34.15 -18.43 17.25
N ALA A 1032 -33.01 -18.77 16.64
CA ALA A 1032 -32.97 -19.78 15.60
C ALA A 1032 -33.34 -21.17 16.13
N GLU A 1033 -32.99 -21.50 17.38
CA GLU A 1033 -33.35 -22.75 18.03
C GLU A 1033 -34.84 -22.87 18.35
N ASN A 1034 -35.58 -21.75 18.37
CA ASN A 1034 -37.04 -21.73 18.54
C ASN A 1034 -37.81 -21.79 17.22
N MET A 1035 -37.12 -21.76 16.07
CA MET A 1035 -37.73 -21.92 14.76
C MET A 1035 -38.10 -23.39 14.47
N THR A 1036 -38.91 -23.62 13.45
CA THR A 1036 -39.12 -24.97 12.90
C THR A 1036 -37.90 -25.38 12.10
N LEU A 1037 -37.18 -26.40 12.57
CA LEU A 1037 -35.92 -26.88 11.99
C LEU A 1037 -36.12 -28.12 11.11
N ASP A 1038 -35.53 -28.10 9.91
CA ASP A 1038 -35.34 -29.27 9.05
C ASP A 1038 -33.88 -29.31 8.60
N GLY A 1039 -33.18 -30.42 8.80
CA GLY A 1039 -31.75 -30.53 8.51
C GLY A 1039 -30.81 -29.71 9.42
N TYR A 1040 -31.34 -28.88 10.33
CA TYR A 1040 -30.61 -28.19 11.40
C TYR A 1040 -30.76 -28.90 12.76
N LYS A 1041 -29.79 -28.70 13.66
CA LYS A 1041 -29.81 -29.12 15.06
C LYS A 1041 -29.27 -28.00 15.95
N THR A 1042 -29.63 -28.00 17.22
CA THR A 1042 -29.08 -27.07 18.21
C THR A 1042 -27.60 -27.36 18.50
N TYR A 1043 -26.86 -26.31 18.85
CA TYR A 1043 -25.44 -26.30 19.15
C TYR A 1043 -25.18 -25.38 20.34
N ALA A 1044 -24.61 -25.92 21.41
CA ALA A 1044 -24.20 -25.12 22.55
C ALA A 1044 -22.92 -24.35 22.19
N VAL A 1045 -23.02 -23.02 22.20
CA VAL A 1045 -21.90 -22.13 21.86
C VAL A 1045 -20.98 -21.97 23.07
N SER A 1046 -19.68 -21.76 22.82
CA SER A 1046 -18.68 -21.56 23.88
C SER A 1046 -17.67 -20.49 23.46
N PRO A 1047 -17.51 -19.39 24.23
CA PRO A 1047 -18.29 -19.02 25.42
C PRO A 1047 -19.77 -18.81 25.08
N PHE A 1048 -20.68 -19.15 25.99
CA PHE A 1048 -22.10 -19.21 25.63
C PHE A 1048 -22.76 -17.83 25.51
N GLU A 1049 -22.18 -16.79 26.12
CA GLU A 1049 -22.70 -15.43 26.09
C GLU A 1049 -22.62 -14.76 24.70
N VAL A 1050 -21.83 -15.32 23.77
CA VAL A 1050 -21.71 -14.82 22.39
C VAL A 1050 -22.80 -15.35 21.46
N ALA A 1051 -23.74 -16.14 21.99
CA ALA A 1051 -24.96 -16.55 21.31
C ALA A 1051 -26.17 -16.03 22.07
N SER A 1052 -27.19 -15.58 21.35
CA SER A 1052 -28.46 -15.25 21.99
C SER A 1052 -29.03 -16.53 22.61
N ASN A 1053 -29.50 -16.42 23.86
CA ASN A 1053 -30.01 -17.56 24.62
C ASN A 1053 -29.05 -18.78 24.70
N TYR A 1054 -27.73 -18.53 24.59
CA TYR A 1054 -26.64 -19.49 24.81
C TYR A 1054 -26.47 -20.58 23.75
N THR A 1055 -27.30 -20.58 22.70
CA THR A 1055 -27.41 -21.68 21.74
C THR A 1055 -27.53 -21.14 20.33
N ALA A 1056 -26.84 -21.78 19.38
CA ALA A 1056 -27.01 -21.56 17.96
C ALA A 1056 -27.61 -22.82 17.30
N ILE A 1057 -27.90 -22.77 16.01
CA ILE A 1057 -28.20 -23.95 15.20
C ILE A 1057 -27.11 -24.20 14.17
N VAL A 1058 -26.81 -25.47 13.89
CA VAL A 1058 -25.84 -25.92 12.88
C VAL A 1058 -26.44 -27.05 12.05
N THR A 1059 -26.01 -27.20 10.80
CA THR A 1059 -26.54 -28.27 9.95
C THR A 1059 -26.20 -29.64 10.54
N THR A 1060 -27.09 -30.61 10.32
CA THR A 1060 -26.93 -31.99 10.80
C THR A 1060 -25.87 -32.77 10.02
N SER A 1061 -25.51 -32.27 8.83
CA SER A 1061 -24.54 -32.82 7.90
C SER A 1061 -23.72 -31.69 7.30
N ASN A 1062 -22.45 -31.94 6.98
CA ASN A 1062 -21.56 -30.98 6.30
C ASN A 1062 -21.76 -30.94 4.78
N THR A 1063 -22.77 -31.66 4.25
CA THR A 1063 -23.05 -31.74 2.80
C THR A 1063 -24.50 -31.48 2.46
N THR A 1064 -25.37 -31.31 3.45
CA THR A 1064 -26.82 -31.19 3.25
C THR A 1064 -27.30 -29.88 3.85
N ALA A 1065 -28.05 -29.12 3.06
CA ALA A 1065 -28.61 -27.85 3.51
C ALA A 1065 -29.61 -28.06 4.65
N GLY A 1066 -29.61 -27.14 5.60
CA GLY A 1066 -30.63 -27.01 6.65
C GLY A 1066 -31.60 -25.88 6.33
N THR A 1067 -32.79 -25.94 6.89
CA THR A 1067 -33.82 -24.89 6.83
C THR A 1067 -34.32 -24.59 8.24
N ALA A 1068 -34.41 -23.31 8.60
CA ALA A 1068 -35.12 -22.83 9.77
C ALA A 1068 -36.28 -21.93 9.33
N SER A 1069 -37.47 -22.12 9.89
CA SER A 1069 -38.67 -21.35 9.50
C SER A 1069 -39.51 -20.89 10.70
N ALA A 1070 -40.03 -19.67 10.64
CA ALA A 1070 -40.87 -19.08 11.69
C ALA A 1070 -42.02 -18.28 11.07
N ILE A 1071 -43.14 -18.18 11.79
CA ILE A 1071 -44.23 -17.27 11.43
C ILE A 1071 -43.88 -15.89 11.99
N LEU A 1072 -43.93 -14.86 11.15
CA LEU A 1072 -43.72 -13.48 11.57
C LEU A 1072 -44.94 -12.98 12.35
N ASP A 1073 -44.83 -12.93 13.68
CA ASP A 1073 -45.90 -12.45 14.58
C ASP A 1073 -45.84 -10.94 14.86
N PHE A 1074 -45.06 -10.21 14.07
CA PHE A 1074 -44.98 -8.75 14.10
C PHE A 1074 -46.15 -8.12 13.35
N ASP A 1075 -46.50 -6.87 13.68
CA ASP A 1075 -47.53 -6.13 12.94
C ASP A 1075 -47.16 -5.99 11.45
N SER A 1076 -48.16 -5.82 10.59
CA SER A 1076 -47.90 -5.68 9.15
C SER A 1076 -47.26 -4.33 8.88
N GLY A 1077 -46.13 -4.31 8.16
CA GLY A 1077 -45.36 -3.10 7.97
C GLY A 1077 -44.05 -3.31 7.21
N THR A 1078 -43.19 -2.30 7.25
CA THR A 1078 -41.85 -2.31 6.68
C THR A 1078 -40.84 -2.36 7.81
N TYR A 1079 -39.86 -3.26 7.71
CA TYR A 1079 -38.89 -3.58 8.75
C TYR A 1079 -37.50 -3.75 8.15
N ASP A 1080 -36.47 -3.59 8.98
CA ASP A 1080 -35.12 -4.08 8.69
C ASP A 1080 -34.98 -5.48 9.30
N ILE A 1081 -34.61 -6.47 8.48
CA ILE A 1081 -34.40 -7.85 8.93
C ILE A 1081 -32.91 -8.11 9.02
N ALA A 1082 -32.41 -8.35 10.23
CA ALA A 1082 -31.00 -8.67 10.45
C ALA A 1082 -30.82 -10.14 10.83
N VAL A 1083 -29.83 -10.78 10.23
CA VAL A 1083 -29.48 -12.19 10.47
C VAL A 1083 -28.12 -12.24 11.14
N ASN A 1084 -28.06 -12.79 12.35
CA ASN A 1084 -26.83 -13.06 13.07
C ASN A 1084 -26.41 -14.51 12.85
N TYR A 1085 -25.21 -14.70 12.32
CA TYR A 1085 -24.65 -16.01 11.95
C TYR A 1085 -23.15 -16.04 12.27
N TYR A 1086 -22.48 -17.17 12.02
CA TYR A 1086 -21.04 -17.29 12.24
C TYR A 1086 -20.33 -17.63 10.93
N ASP A 1087 -19.28 -16.88 10.59
CA ASP A 1087 -18.43 -17.07 9.41
C ASP A 1087 -17.12 -17.75 9.85
N MET A 1088 -17.04 -19.07 9.66
CA MET A 1088 -15.94 -19.87 10.20
C MET A 1088 -14.81 -20.04 9.18
N TYR A 1089 -13.57 -19.93 9.65
CA TYR A 1089 -12.40 -20.13 8.80
C TYR A 1089 -12.38 -21.52 8.15
N GLY A 1090 -12.15 -21.53 6.84
CA GLY A 1090 -11.99 -22.74 6.04
C GLY A 1090 -13.28 -23.27 5.42
N GLY A 1091 -14.41 -22.56 5.58
CA GLY A 1091 -15.65 -22.77 4.83
C GLY A 1091 -16.06 -21.55 4.02
N ALA A 1092 -17.07 -21.76 3.16
CA ALA A 1092 -17.79 -20.75 2.40
C ALA A 1092 -19.30 -21.08 2.38
N SER A 1093 -19.91 -21.23 3.56
CA SER A 1093 -21.32 -21.61 3.70
C SER A 1093 -22.23 -20.59 3.01
N GLN A 1094 -23.28 -21.08 2.36
CA GLN A 1094 -24.22 -20.24 1.60
C GLN A 1094 -25.53 -20.13 2.34
N TYR A 1095 -26.08 -18.92 2.41
CA TYR A 1095 -27.37 -18.66 3.06
C TYR A 1095 -28.33 -18.01 2.06
N SER A 1096 -29.61 -18.37 2.17
CA SER A 1096 -30.71 -17.77 1.42
C SER A 1096 -31.85 -17.44 2.38
N LEU A 1097 -32.26 -16.17 2.42
CA LEU A 1097 -33.34 -15.69 3.27
C LEU A 1097 -34.58 -15.38 2.41
N MET A 1098 -35.74 -15.87 2.84
CA MET A 1098 -37.00 -15.73 2.13
C MET A 1098 -38.13 -15.32 3.07
N VAL A 1099 -39.06 -14.51 2.56
CA VAL A 1099 -40.37 -14.29 3.17
C VAL A 1099 -41.44 -14.84 2.23
N ASN A 1100 -42.24 -15.77 2.73
CA ASN A 1100 -43.13 -16.65 1.98
C ASN A 1100 -42.36 -17.41 0.88
N ASN A 1101 -42.47 -16.95 -0.37
CA ASN A 1101 -41.80 -17.53 -1.54
C ASN A 1101 -40.92 -16.50 -2.28
N GLU A 1102 -40.72 -15.32 -1.70
CA GLU A 1102 -39.87 -14.28 -2.26
C GLU A 1102 -38.52 -14.28 -1.55
N THR A 1103 -37.44 -14.43 -2.33
CA THR A 1103 -36.06 -14.36 -1.82
C THR A 1103 -35.71 -12.91 -1.51
N LEU A 1104 -35.38 -12.63 -0.25
CA LEU A 1104 -34.86 -11.34 0.19
C LEU A 1104 -33.39 -11.17 -0.20
N GLY A 1105 -32.61 -12.24 -0.06
CA GLY A 1105 -31.20 -12.22 -0.43
C GLY A 1105 -30.48 -13.54 -0.24
N GLU A 1106 -29.35 -13.68 -0.95
CA GLU A 1106 -28.45 -14.82 -0.87
C GLU A 1106 -27.02 -14.34 -0.67
N TRP A 1107 -26.28 -14.94 0.26
CA TRP A 1107 -24.90 -14.54 0.54
C TRP A 1107 -24.03 -15.74 0.88
N THR A 1108 -22.72 -15.51 0.88
CA THR A 1108 -21.71 -16.49 1.29
C THR A 1108 -21.01 -15.97 2.54
N ALA A 1109 -20.87 -16.83 3.55
CA ALA A 1109 -20.00 -16.60 4.69
C ALA A 1109 -18.54 -16.77 4.23
N ASN A 1110 -17.90 -15.67 3.86
CA ASN A 1110 -16.49 -15.65 3.47
C ASN A 1110 -15.88 -14.24 3.55
N GLU A 1111 -16.44 -13.40 4.43
CA GLU A 1111 -15.98 -12.02 4.68
C GLU A 1111 -15.93 -11.14 3.41
N LYS A 1112 -16.90 -11.33 2.51
CA LYS A 1112 -17.09 -10.53 1.29
C LYS A 1112 -18.33 -9.65 1.39
N PRO A 1113 -18.35 -8.51 0.68
CA PRO A 1113 -19.51 -7.64 0.69
C PRO A 1113 -20.64 -8.32 -0.09
N TYR A 1114 -21.84 -8.27 0.49
CA TYR A 1114 -23.08 -8.81 -0.08
C TYR A 1114 -23.35 -8.34 -1.53
N ILE A 1115 -22.81 -7.17 -1.92
CA ILE A 1115 -23.08 -6.51 -3.19
C ILE A 1115 -22.08 -6.89 -4.31
N ALA A 1116 -20.99 -7.62 -4.01
CA ALA A 1116 -19.98 -7.95 -5.03
C ALA A 1116 -20.22 -9.32 -5.68
N SER A 1117 -20.79 -9.32 -6.89
CA SER A 1117 -20.83 -10.51 -7.75
C SER A 1117 -19.53 -10.66 -8.54
N GLN A 1118 -18.46 -11.21 -7.94
CA GLN A 1118 -17.34 -11.91 -8.60
C GLN A 1118 -16.21 -12.22 -7.58
N ALA A 1119 -15.20 -12.96 -8.02
CA ALA A 1119 -14.04 -13.45 -7.25
C ALA A 1119 -13.11 -12.34 -6.69
N ALA A 1120 -13.67 -11.38 -5.94
CA ALA A 1120 -12.93 -10.39 -5.18
C ALA A 1120 -12.16 -11.07 -4.01
N PRO A 1121 -10.97 -10.57 -3.64
CA PRO A 1121 -10.26 -11.01 -2.44
C PRO A 1121 -11.09 -10.76 -1.16
N ARG A 1122 -10.74 -11.45 -0.06
CA ARG A 1122 -11.36 -11.20 1.26
C ARG A 1122 -11.10 -9.75 1.67
N ILE A 1123 -12.14 -9.07 2.16
CA ILE A 1123 -12.02 -7.67 2.57
C ILE A 1123 -11.23 -7.56 3.89
N LEU A 1124 -11.63 -8.30 4.93
CA LEU A 1124 -11.02 -8.18 6.26
C LEU A 1124 -9.54 -8.62 6.33
N GLY A 1125 -8.99 -9.18 5.25
CA GLY A 1125 -7.57 -9.51 5.12
C GLY A 1125 -7.08 -10.69 5.96
N HIS A 1126 -7.86 -11.11 6.95
CA HIS A 1126 -7.65 -12.27 7.81
C HIS A 1126 -9.01 -12.77 8.31
N THR A 1127 -9.07 -14.03 8.77
CA THR A 1127 -10.29 -14.61 9.33
C THR A 1127 -9.98 -15.12 10.74
N PRO A 1128 -10.80 -14.79 11.74
CA PRO A 1128 -10.35 -14.82 13.12
C PRO A 1128 -10.53 -16.18 13.82
N SER A 1129 -11.45 -17.06 13.42
CA SER A 1129 -11.66 -18.34 14.14
C SER A 1129 -12.22 -19.48 13.29
N ILE A 1130 -11.87 -20.72 13.66
CA ILE A 1130 -12.46 -21.97 13.14
C ILE A 1130 -13.63 -22.48 14.01
N TYR A 1131 -14.02 -21.74 15.05
CA TYR A 1131 -15.08 -22.13 15.98
C TYR A 1131 -16.31 -21.24 15.82
N VAL A 1132 -17.44 -21.71 16.33
CA VAL A 1132 -18.67 -20.92 16.50
C VAL A 1132 -18.51 -20.17 17.83
N ASP A 1133 -18.06 -18.92 17.76
CA ASP A 1133 -17.67 -18.10 18.92
C ASP A 1133 -17.80 -16.60 18.60
N GLY A 1134 -17.43 -15.75 19.55
CA GLY A 1134 -17.46 -14.29 19.36
C GLY A 1134 -16.49 -13.78 18.29
N HIS A 1135 -15.54 -14.59 17.83
CA HIS A 1135 -14.59 -14.20 16.80
C HIS A 1135 -15.19 -14.35 15.39
N SER A 1136 -15.91 -15.44 15.15
CA SER A 1136 -16.57 -15.73 13.87
C SER A 1136 -17.97 -15.11 13.74
N ALA A 1137 -18.54 -14.61 14.83
CA ALA A 1137 -19.87 -14.00 14.84
C ALA A 1137 -19.95 -12.76 13.94
N ILE A 1138 -20.98 -12.71 13.09
CA ILE A 1138 -21.19 -11.65 12.10
C ILE A 1138 -22.70 -11.42 11.89
N ARG A 1139 -23.03 -10.26 11.34
CA ARG A 1139 -24.40 -9.84 11.07
C ARG A 1139 -24.56 -9.30 9.66
N ILE A 1140 -25.64 -9.70 8.99
CA ILE A 1140 -26.10 -9.11 7.73
C ILE A 1140 -27.49 -8.49 7.94
N THR A 1141 -27.77 -7.35 7.30
CA THR A 1141 -29.06 -6.66 7.44
C THR A 1141 -29.68 -6.36 6.08
N PHE A 1142 -30.97 -6.72 5.93
CA PHE A 1142 -31.80 -6.43 4.77
C PHE A 1142 -32.76 -5.30 5.13
N SER A 1143 -32.57 -4.13 4.53
CA SER A 1143 -33.37 -2.95 4.86
C SER A 1143 -34.67 -2.87 4.08
N ASN A 1144 -35.69 -2.24 4.69
CA ASN A 1144 -36.99 -1.94 4.06
C ASN A 1144 -37.77 -3.17 3.54
N VAL A 1145 -37.71 -4.29 4.25
CA VAL A 1145 -38.48 -5.50 3.94
C VAL A 1145 -39.93 -5.33 4.37
N THR A 1146 -40.89 -5.54 3.47
CA THR A 1146 -42.32 -5.43 3.77
C THR A 1146 -42.95 -6.81 3.89
N PHE A 1147 -43.66 -7.08 4.98
CA PHE A 1147 -44.41 -8.32 5.20
C PHE A 1147 -45.71 -8.08 5.97
N ASN A 1148 -46.62 -9.04 5.91
CA ASN A 1148 -47.85 -9.07 6.70
C ASN A 1148 -47.70 -9.97 7.91
N LYS A 1149 -48.42 -9.63 8.98
CA LYS A 1149 -48.53 -10.49 10.16
C LYS A 1149 -49.04 -11.88 9.74
N GLY A 1150 -48.29 -12.92 10.08
CA GLY A 1150 -48.57 -14.30 9.70
C GLY A 1150 -47.80 -14.81 8.48
N ASP A 1151 -47.01 -13.97 7.80
CA ASP A 1151 -46.12 -14.40 6.73
C ASP A 1151 -45.01 -15.34 7.25
N MET A 1152 -44.55 -16.26 6.40
CA MET A 1152 -43.54 -17.25 6.77
C MET A 1152 -42.13 -16.74 6.46
N LEU A 1153 -41.30 -16.55 7.47
CA LEU A 1153 -39.87 -16.34 7.29
C LEU A 1153 -39.16 -17.69 7.19
N LYS A 1154 -38.28 -17.84 6.20
CA LYS A 1154 -37.48 -19.05 5.99
C LYS A 1154 -36.04 -18.67 5.67
N ILE A 1155 -35.09 -19.28 6.38
CA ILE A 1155 -33.68 -19.24 6.05
C ILE A 1155 -33.18 -20.64 5.72
N THR A 1156 -32.42 -20.77 4.64
CA THR A 1156 -31.78 -22.01 4.22
C THR A 1156 -30.28 -21.80 4.21
N GLY A 1157 -29.54 -22.61 4.98
CA GLY A 1157 -28.08 -22.60 5.00
C GLY A 1157 -27.52 -23.89 4.41
N THR A 1158 -26.59 -23.73 3.47
CA THR A 1158 -25.85 -24.81 2.84
C THR A 1158 -24.43 -24.82 3.39
N PRO A 1159 -24.01 -25.88 4.07
CA PRO A 1159 -22.70 -25.96 4.70
C PRO A 1159 -21.60 -26.12 3.66
N ASP A 1160 -20.38 -25.72 4.02
CA ASP A 1160 -19.19 -25.95 3.20
C ASP A 1160 -18.03 -26.49 4.04
N GLY A 1161 -17.64 -27.73 3.77
CA GLY A 1161 -16.52 -28.38 4.44
C GLY A 1161 -16.70 -28.50 5.95
N ASN A 1162 -15.95 -27.69 6.72
CA ASN A 1162 -15.99 -27.69 8.18
C ASN A 1162 -16.91 -26.63 8.76
N GLU A 1163 -17.51 -25.77 7.93
CA GLU A 1163 -18.46 -24.76 8.35
C GLU A 1163 -19.88 -25.29 8.17
N PRO A 1164 -20.62 -25.56 9.26
CA PRO A 1164 -21.92 -26.22 9.21
C PRO A 1164 -23.07 -25.21 9.08
N ALA A 1165 -22.89 -24.15 8.28
CA ALA A 1165 -23.80 -23.02 8.11
C ALA A 1165 -24.49 -22.57 9.43
N PRO A 1166 -23.71 -22.22 10.47
CA PRO A 1166 -24.22 -21.88 11.80
C PRO A 1166 -25.07 -20.60 11.79
N LEU A 1167 -26.14 -20.56 12.59
CA LEU A 1167 -27.07 -19.43 12.71
C LEU A 1167 -27.45 -19.21 14.18
N ASP A 1168 -27.48 -17.95 14.63
CA ASP A 1168 -27.83 -17.57 16.00
C ASP A 1168 -29.30 -17.11 16.11
N TYR A 1169 -29.61 -15.94 15.56
CA TYR A 1169 -30.97 -15.38 15.59
C TYR A 1169 -31.27 -14.49 14.38
N ILE A 1170 -32.54 -14.11 14.23
CA ILE A 1170 -32.99 -13.11 13.26
C ILE A 1170 -33.73 -11.99 14.00
N SER A 1171 -33.30 -10.74 13.82
CA SER A 1171 -33.96 -9.55 14.38
C SER A 1171 -34.88 -8.90 13.34
N VAL A 1172 -36.08 -8.51 13.78
CA VAL A 1172 -37.08 -7.81 12.99
C VAL A 1172 -37.29 -6.41 13.58
N LEU A 1173 -36.60 -5.43 13.01
CA LEU A 1173 -36.45 -4.08 13.58
C LEU A 1173 -37.28 -3.06 12.78
N GLN A 1174 -37.79 -2.03 13.44
CA GLN A 1174 -38.33 -0.88 12.69
C GLN A 1174 -37.20 -0.25 11.86
N PRO A 1175 -37.49 0.38 10.70
CA PRO A 1175 -36.46 0.99 9.87
C PRO A 1175 -35.62 2.01 10.66
N GLY A 1176 -34.31 1.76 10.74
CA GLY A 1176 -33.36 2.59 11.51
C GLY A 1176 -33.34 2.33 13.03
N GLU A 1177 -34.10 1.36 13.54
CA GLU A 1177 -33.97 0.88 14.91
C GLU A 1177 -32.72 0.00 15.06
N ILE A 1178 -32.05 0.13 16.20
CA ILE A 1178 -30.86 -0.65 16.56
C ILE A 1178 -31.32 -1.71 17.55
N ASP A 1179 -31.03 -2.97 17.25
CA ASP A 1179 -31.29 -4.14 18.09
C ASP A 1179 -30.53 -4.10 19.42
#